data_AF-A0A378K8Q5-F1
#
_entry.id   AF-A0A378K8Q5-F1
#
_cell.length_a   1.000
_cell.length_b   1.000
_cell.length_c   1.000
_cell.angle_alpha   90.00
_cell.angle_beta   90.00
_cell.angle_gamma   90.00
#
_symmetry.space_group_name_H-M   'P 1'
#
loop_
_entity.id
_entity.type
_entity.pdbx_description
1 polymer ?
#
loop_
_entity_poly.entity_id
_entity_poly.type
_entity_poly.pdbx_seq_one_letter_code
_entity_poly.pdbx_strand_id
1 'polypeptide(L)'
;MPYTLTLLGTDTQFSPNRLEGAYDKAETLSYVSTLVSNKQPQDRTFPTDEIVKYRTSKIAVVDGPTTLGTEVGDRIARGVEAILEAISRGETDISIIAHSRGAVEAILVAHELERIQSLVEKGNFNRYQLTNSECRYTNRAMNRDANHTKAFDSLDLEKIANNIGRVKISMFNIDPVPGGNYMGITHASSLAWRDPRFYSIPKIVKEYEQYTYENERTRCFKPIVPKCASTETHFKLHTLPGHHGTGSGNLLDQQRGNIPSDKTTEHVQELVVVKLLDFLTRNNVTIRPKSSEEHDPFANITDQLFNGESIDRGKLKSLFFNLYEEISRNREAYQHFNRTSYAVLGQEQAILRRIWNITDQRIVHYQAHNDTYLDTVVPPVPGGHFLNYEHARLHLNQELGLEEGRPLSETINNAVDRLISVCRHTHQLKDLRVSGAAIDPTASVLLDKIAPTLDTREGFDLFLEGLGMLIDEVRRPYLQGELELINPEERASLYSAIVRAFESFNKYTHDNPQNELAKSILSSLNSNLESTLETKRKKLDERYETLSMKLRGKGFLTALQNRIKEIKTNLNEKSTGLDSSEYELDLKLQELLIQTEKLSNSRVEEIKETFEQALQSFREVRFTSELARNTQEWTCLVLDEAIDESLNYSVESLMSEVIKSYNELDNFKKTLPDFKILYDSLSYAEWESNLERKRDHMVHLAARYIAHEGLDLEKDIKPFFPHDSAIYLQIEALAIGLGARNPHIIRLLDENRLNLEKIDELVLIQDQQSKAIKVLTDNTIQQESLIEQLREREKELYSVNNELRLMSQEKTGESEQLVKKKEQLEMDVRNLKQKTQEHKKVIDELSQQIVALNNQIVELKLKNEEQTHRISGLEAEKIQEKQRSQTAENNAQAELIQQLLSPKEISCANLIEAQLVPSTNDYLHHLIEQAKKINPLVTDNIYEKLPPFNGSEADKSNYEKIVAKYDITKKMSDILNDKENIPLPSSRIKKFTETLQRNDKTLAEHRDPEWKRYVKNCLIAIGVICTGIIPGIVALMAYSTLKGKSSPMFFTNSAGKEYTDKVEKSLTQLPSGPRK
;
A
#
# COMPACT_ATOMS: atom_id res chain seq x y z
N MET A 1 6.95 -26.27 24.16
CA MET A 1 7.62 -25.88 25.44
C MET A 1 9.05 -26.41 25.41
N PRO A 2 10.04 -25.65 25.91
CA PRO A 2 11.45 -26.01 25.86
C PRO A 2 11.88 -26.95 27.01
N TYR A 3 12.81 -27.86 26.74
CA TYR A 3 13.55 -28.65 27.72
C TYR A 3 15.02 -28.77 27.31
N THR A 4 15.93 -28.79 28.29
CA THR A 4 17.37 -28.86 28.05
C THR A 4 17.98 -30.13 28.65
N LEU A 5 18.82 -30.81 27.88
CA LEU A 5 19.69 -31.89 28.37
C LEU A 5 21.14 -31.44 28.27
N THR A 6 21.90 -31.61 29.36
CA THR A 6 23.34 -31.37 29.39
C THR A 6 24.09 -32.69 29.58
N LEU A 7 24.99 -33.03 28.67
CA LEU A 7 25.85 -34.22 28.76
C LEU A 7 27.33 -33.82 28.90
N LEU A 8 27.91 -34.11 30.06
CA LEU A 8 29.28 -33.71 30.37
C LEU A 8 30.34 -34.64 29.75
N GLY A 9 31.56 -34.12 29.62
CA GLY A 9 32.69 -34.83 29.00
C GLY A 9 33.28 -35.96 29.84
N THR A 10 34.27 -36.67 29.26
CA THR A 10 34.94 -37.79 29.95
C THR A 10 35.51 -37.36 31.30
N ASP A 11 35.24 -38.09 32.38
CA ASP A 11 35.65 -37.81 33.75
C ASP A 11 35.22 -36.42 34.29
N THR A 12 34.23 -35.78 33.64
CA THR A 12 33.68 -34.49 34.05
C THR A 12 32.46 -34.68 34.94
N GLN A 13 32.45 -34.00 36.10
CA GLN A 13 31.32 -33.95 37.03
C GLN A 13 30.74 -32.54 37.08
N PHE A 14 29.46 -32.42 37.44
CA PHE A 14 28.77 -31.14 37.59
C PHE A 14 29.52 -30.19 38.55
N SER A 15 30.16 -29.17 37.97
CA SER A 15 31.07 -28.24 38.67
C SER A 15 30.80 -26.78 38.25
N PRO A 16 29.70 -26.16 38.70
CA PRO A 16 29.27 -24.82 38.25
C PRO A 16 30.08 -23.66 38.84
N ASN A 17 31.07 -23.95 39.68
CA ASN A 17 31.97 -23.00 40.32
C ASN A 17 33.43 -23.49 40.19
N ARG A 18 34.38 -22.68 40.64
CA ARG A 18 35.81 -22.99 40.61
C ARG A 18 36.10 -24.33 41.29
N LEU A 19 36.90 -25.16 40.64
CA LEU A 19 37.36 -26.44 41.17
C LEU A 19 38.89 -26.49 41.08
N GLU A 20 39.56 -26.43 42.23
CA GLU A 20 41.02 -26.42 42.29
C GLU A 20 41.62 -27.66 41.59
N GLY A 21 42.66 -27.43 40.79
CA GLY A 21 43.30 -28.49 40.01
C GLY A 21 42.57 -28.91 38.73
N ALA A 22 41.32 -28.49 38.51
CA ALA A 22 40.51 -28.89 37.35
C ALA A 22 40.00 -27.69 36.53
N TYR A 23 39.22 -26.79 37.14
CA TYR A 23 38.55 -25.67 36.47
C TYR A 23 38.88 -24.35 37.15
N ASP A 24 39.46 -23.43 36.40
CA ASP A 24 40.01 -22.18 36.95
C ASP A 24 38.89 -21.16 37.28
N LYS A 25 37.80 -21.14 36.49
CA LYS A 25 36.56 -20.37 36.74
C LYS A 25 35.38 -21.27 37.13
N ALA A 26 34.97 -22.14 36.23
CA ALA A 26 33.94 -23.17 36.41
C ALA A 26 34.01 -24.16 35.23
N GLU A 27 33.35 -25.31 35.32
CA GLU A 27 33.06 -26.13 34.14
C GLU A 27 31.92 -25.48 33.35
N THR A 28 32.17 -25.20 32.07
CA THR A 28 31.32 -24.33 31.24
C THR A 28 29.88 -24.81 31.11
N LEU A 29 29.64 -26.09 30.84
CA LEU A 29 28.29 -26.61 30.66
C LEU A 29 27.52 -26.65 31.99
N SER A 30 28.20 -26.99 33.08
CA SER A 30 27.68 -26.97 34.44
C SER A 30 27.24 -25.56 34.83
N TYR A 31 28.11 -24.55 34.59
CA TYR A 31 27.79 -23.16 34.86
C TYR A 31 26.55 -22.70 34.06
N VAL A 32 26.55 -22.87 32.73
CA VAL A 32 25.41 -22.47 31.89
C VAL A 32 24.12 -23.19 32.30
N SER A 33 24.20 -24.45 32.70
CA SER A 33 23.03 -25.22 33.15
C SER A 33 22.38 -24.62 34.41
N THR A 34 23.14 -23.96 35.28
CA THR A 34 22.59 -23.27 36.46
C THR A 34 21.79 -22.01 36.11
N LEU A 35 21.96 -21.47 34.90
CA LEU A 35 21.24 -20.28 34.44
C LEU A 35 19.88 -20.63 33.80
N VAL A 36 19.62 -21.91 33.50
CA VAL A 36 18.34 -22.37 32.93
C VAL A 36 17.26 -22.38 34.00
N SER A 37 16.32 -21.43 33.91
CA SER A 37 15.14 -21.26 34.80
C SER A 37 15.41 -21.52 36.29
N ASN A 38 16.39 -20.83 36.87
CA ASN A 38 16.64 -20.86 38.31
C ASN A 38 15.59 -19.96 39.02
N LYS A 39 14.81 -20.53 39.95
CA LYS A 39 13.98 -19.84 40.98
C LYS A 39 12.48 -19.58 40.75
N GLN A 40 11.73 -20.43 40.04
CA GLN A 40 10.28 -20.49 40.30
C GLN A 40 10.02 -21.46 41.48
N PRO A 41 9.26 -21.09 42.53
CA PRO A 41 8.83 -22.02 43.59
C PRO A 41 8.07 -23.26 43.06
N GLN A 42 7.59 -23.17 41.82
CA GLN A 42 6.89 -24.20 41.07
C GLN A 42 7.84 -25.21 40.38
N ASP A 43 9.14 -24.92 40.27
CA ASP A 43 10.12 -25.84 39.68
C ASP A 43 10.36 -26.98 40.68
N ARG A 44 9.54 -28.03 40.56
CA ARG A 44 9.70 -29.27 41.32
C ARG A 44 11.16 -29.73 41.18
N THR A 45 11.85 -29.92 42.30
CA THR A 45 13.13 -30.63 42.33
C THR A 45 12.84 -32.10 42.03
N PHE A 46 13.40 -32.59 40.93
CA PHE A 46 13.27 -33.99 40.53
C PHE A 46 14.28 -34.84 41.32
N PRO A 47 14.05 -36.16 41.45
CA PRO A 47 15.04 -37.05 42.06
C PRO A 47 16.40 -36.92 41.35
N THR A 48 17.44 -36.69 42.15
CA THR A 48 18.84 -36.67 41.73
C THR A 48 19.53 -37.95 42.19
N ASP A 49 20.65 -38.29 41.55
CA ASP A 49 21.54 -39.37 41.99
C ASP A 49 23.01 -38.97 41.81
N GLU A 50 23.93 -39.92 42.01
CA GLU A 50 25.38 -39.66 41.89
C GLU A 50 25.81 -39.21 40.48
N ILE A 51 24.99 -39.47 39.46
CA ILE A 51 25.28 -39.15 38.05
C ILE A 51 24.47 -37.92 37.59
N VAL A 52 23.22 -37.80 38.01
CA VAL A 52 22.33 -36.68 37.66
C VAL A 52 22.20 -35.77 38.88
N LYS A 53 23.23 -34.95 39.11
CA LYS A 53 23.35 -34.08 40.30
C LYS A 53 22.51 -32.80 40.22
N TYR A 54 22.18 -32.33 39.02
CA TYR A 54 21.36 -31.14 38.81
C TYR A 54 20.21 -31.45 37.86
N ARG A 55 18.97 -31.39 38.37
CA ARG A 55 17.75 -31.69 37.62
C ARG A 55 16.58 -30.83 38.10
N THR A 56 15.86 -30.25 37.14
CA THR A 56 14.61 -29.50 37.35
C THR A 56 13.57 -29.92 36.31
N SER A 57 12.40 -29.27 36.32
CA SER A 57 11.38 -29.46 35.28
C SER A 57 11.86 -29.07 33.88
N LYS A 58 12.91 -28.24 33.79
CA LYS A 58 13.41 -27.64 32.54
C LYS A 58 14.75 -28.19 32.08
N ILE A 59 15.52 -28.83 32.96
CA ILE A 59 16.86 -29.30 32.62
C ILE A 59 17.26 -30.55 33.39
N ALA A 60 18.07 -31.40 32.77
CA ALA A 60 18.84 -32.44 33.43
C ALA A 60 20.32 -32.34 33.02
N VAL A 61 21.22 -32.44 34.00
CA VAL A 61 22.66 -32.52 33.78
C VAL A 61 23.15 -33.90 34.16
N VAL A 62 23.77 -34.59 33.21
CA VAL A 62 24.31 -35.94 33.36
C VAL A 62 25.84 -35.85 33.40
N ASP A 63 26.43 -36.30 34.50
CA ASP A 63 27.88 -36.44 34.65
C ASP A 63 28.44 -37.39 33.58
N GLY A 64 29.65 -37.10 33.10
CA GLY A 64 30.21 -37.85 32.00
C GLY A 64 30.62 -39.28 32.35
N PRO A 65 30.92 -40.10 31.33
CA PRO A 65 31.46 -41.44 31.53
C PRO A 65 32.93 -41.38 31.98
N THR A 66 33.43 -42.48 32.54
CA THR A 66 34.86 -42.56 32.89
C THR A 66 35.75 -42.64 31.65
N THR A 67 37.06 -42.47 31.79
CA THR A 67 38.03 -42.73 30.69
C THR A 67 37.83 -44.09 30.00
N LEU A 68 37.40 -45.13 30.74
CA LEU A 68 37.10 -46.45 30.17
C LEU A 68 35.77 -46.49 29.40
N GLY A 69 34.88 -45.51 29.57
CA GLY A 69 33.65 -45.41 28.78
C GLY A 69 32.72 -46.62 28.91
N THR A 70 32.83 -47.44 29.96
CA THR A 70 31.94 -48.60 30.13
C THR A 70 30.50 -48.17 30.46
N GLU A 71 30.34 -46.92 30.88
CA GLU A 71 29.10 -46.29 31.31
C GLU A 71 28.38 -45.53 30.17
N VAL A 72 28.91 -45.47 28.95
CA VAL A 72 28.31 -44.68 27.84
C VAL A 72 26.86 -45.09 27.56
N GLY A 73 26.54 -46.38 27.70
CA GLY A 73 25.18 -46.89 27.54
C GLY A 73 24.21 -46.36 28.62
N ASP A 74 24.70 -46.22 29.86
CA ASP A 74 23.95 -45.64 30.98
C ASP A 74 23.68 -44.15 30.76
N ARG A 75 24.69 -43.37 30.33
CA ARG A 75 24.53 -41.93 30.07
C ARG A 75 23.53 -41.65 28.95
N ILE A 76 23.58 -42.42 27.87
CA ILE A 76 22.60 -42.33 26.78
C ILE A 76 21.20 -42.71 27.28
N ALA A 77 21.07 -43.78 28.07
CA ALA A 77 19.78 -44.20 28.61
C ALA A 77 19.14 -43.10 29.48
N ARG A 78 19.94 -42.45 30.34
CA ARG A 78 19.51 -41.31 31.18
C ARG A 78 19.09 -40.10 30.34
N GLY A 79 19.84 -39.78 29.29
CA GLY A 79 19.49 -38.71 28.36
C GLY A 79 18.16 -38.95 27.64
N VAL A 80 17.96 -40.18 27.14
CA VAL A 80 16.70 -40.59 26.51
C VAL A 80 15.54 -40.57 27.52
N GLU A 81 15.74 -41.11 28.72
CA GLU A 81 14.75 -41.10 29.81
C GLU A 81 14.30 -39.68 30.14
N ALA A 82 15.25 -38.77 30.41
CA ALA A 82 14.95 -37.40 30.80
C ALA A 82 14.14 -36.65 29.72
N ILE A 83 14.50 -36.83 28.45
CA ILE A 83 13.79 -36.20 27.33
C ILE A 83 12.40 -36.82 27.14
N LEU A 84 12.24 -38.15 27.23
CA LEU A 84 10.93 -38.78 27.12
C LEU A 84 9.99 -38.39 28.26
N GLU A 85 10.52 -38.26 29.48
CA GLU A 85 9.77 -37.73 30.62
C GLU A 85 9.31 -36.29 30.32
N ALA A 86 10.16 -35.45 29.72
CA ALA A 86 9.78 -34.11 29.28
C ALA A 86 8.72 -34.13 28.17
N ILE A 87 8.85 -35.00 27.17
CA ILE A 87 7.86 -35.15 26.11
C ILE A 87 6.50 -35.58 26.68
N SER A 88 6.49 -36.43 27.71
CA SER A 88 5.25 -36.84 28.39
C SER A 88 4.51 -35.67 29.06
N ARG A 89 5.22 -34.58 29.40
CA ARG A 89 4.66 -33.36 29.97
C ARG A 89 4.24 -32.32 28.93
N GLY A 90 4.60 -32.52 27.65
CA GLY A 90 4.24 -31.64 26.54
C GLY A 90 5.42 -30.83 25.96
N GLU A 91 6.64 -31.06 26.44
CA GLU A 91 7.85 -30.43 25.93
C GLU A 91 8.21 -31.03 24.56
N THR A 92 8.37 -30.16 23.56
CA THR A 92 8.59 -30.56 22.16
C THR A 92 9.82 -29.89 21.54
N ASP A 93 10.32 -28.82 22.16
CA ASP A 93 11.54 -28.13 21.74
C ASP A 93 12.68 -28.57 22.65
N ILE A 94 13.54 -29.47 22.16
CA ILE A 94 14.58 -30.08 22.98
C ILE A 94 15.93 -29.49 22.61
N SER A 95 16.64 -28.94 23.59
CA SER A 95 18.02 -28.47 23.43
C SER A 95 18.98 -29.45 24.09
N ILE A 96 20.03 -29.88 23.38
CA ILE A 96 21.09 -30.71 23.96
C ILE A 96 22.40 -29.95 23.89
N ILE A 97 23.03 -29.70 25.03
CA ILE A 97 24.37 -29.10 25.11
C ILE A 97 25.36 -30.12 25.66
N ALA A 98 26.50 -30.30 25.01
CA ALA A 98 27.38 -31.41 25.36
C ALA A 98 28.85 -31.19 24.97
N HIS A 99 29.76 -31.86 25.66
CA HIS A 99 31.21 -31.78 25.44
C HIS A 99 31.86 -33.16 25.33
N SER A 100 32.90 -33.30 24.52
CA SER A 100 33.76 -34.49 24.48
C SER A 100 32.98 -35.78 24.20
N ARG A 101 33.09 -36.80 25.04
CA ARG A 101 32.31 -38.05 24.96
C ARG A 101 30.81 -37.79 25.08
N GLY A 102 30.41 -36.87 25.96
CA GLY A 102 29.02 -36.46 26.13
C GLY A 102 28.42 -35.91 24.84
N ALA A 103 29.21 -35.22 24.01
CA ALA A 103 28.76 -34.75 22.70
C ALA A 103 28.54 -35.90 21.69
N VAL A 104 29.30 -37.00 21.80
CA VAL A 104 29.05 -38.22 21.02
C VAL A 104 27.83 -38.98 21.56
N GLU A 105 27.63 -39.02 22.88
CA GLU A 105 26.42 -39.54 23.52
C GLU A 105 25.18 -38.74 23.07
N ALA A 106 25.27 -37.42 22.98
CA ALA A 106 24.21 -36.53 22.50
C ALA A 106 23.73 -36.90 21.08
N ILE A 107 24.67 -37.21 20.17
CA ILE A 107 24.35 -37.67 18.81
C ILE A 107 23.52 -38.95 18.88
N LEU A 108 23.92 -39.91 19.73
CA LEU A 108 23.17 -41.16 19.88
C LEU A 108 21.83 -40.99 20.59
N VAL A 109 21.71 -40.09 21.57
CA VAL A 109 20.43 -39.74 22.18
C VAL A 109 19.45 -39.24 21.10
N ALA A 110 19.90 -38.38 20.19
CA ALA A 110 19.07 -37.92 19.07
C ALA A 110 18.64 -39.07 18.14
N HIS A 111 19.53 -40.03 17.85
CA HIS A 111 19.19 -41.22 17.05
C HIS A 111 18.13 -42.10 17.75
N GLU A 112 18.25 -42.31 19.06
CA GLU A 112 17.27 -43.09 19.81
C GLU A 112 15.90 -42.38 19.82
N LEU A 113 15.87 -41.04 19.93
CA LEU A 113 14.62 -40.29 19.87
C LEU A 113 13.96 -40.34 18.49
N GLU A 114 14.73 -40.24 17.40
CA GLU A 114 14.22 -40.43 16.03
C GLU A 114 13.69 -41.86 15.82
N ARG A 115 14.40 -42.87 16.34
CA ARG A 115 13.94 -44.26 16.29
C ARG A 115 12.58 -44.41 16.98
N ILE A 116 12.42 -43.83 18.17
CA ILE A 116 11.16 -43.89 18.92
C ILE A 116 10.05 -43.13 18.19
N GLN A 117 10.33 -41.93 17.66
CA GLN A 117 9.41 -41.16 16.83
C GLN A 117 8.90 -42.00 15.64
N SER A 118 9.82 -42.65 14.91
CA SER A 118 9.51 -43.52 13.78
C SER A 118 8.69 -44.76 14.16
N LEU A 119 8.89 -45.29 15.38
CA LEU A 119 8.12 -46.42 15.89
C LEU A 119 6.69 -46.02 16.26
N VAL A 120 6.51 -44.82 16.83
CA VAL A 120 5.18 -44.26 17.11
C VAL A 120 4.40 -44.03 15.83
N GLU A 121 5.02 -43.43 14.81
CA GLU A 121 4.39 -43.18 13.51
C GLU A 121 3.89 -44.46 12.81
N LYS A 122 4.59 -45.59 12.97
CA LYS A 122 4.22 -46.88 12.39
C LYS A 122 3.06 -47.59 13.12
N GLY A 123 2.64 -47.09 14.28
CA GLY A 123 1.60 -47.69 15.13
C GLY A 123 2.10 -48.88 15.98
N ASN A 124 1.27 -49.32 16.93
CA ASN A 124 1.55 -50.41 17.91
C ASN A 124 2.72 -50.14 18.88
N PHE A 125 3.08 -48.87 19.10
CA PHE A 125 4.15 -48.47 20.02
C PHE A 125 3.91 -48.99 21.44
N ASN A 126 4.88 -49.76 21.95
CA ASN A 126 4.80 -50.34 23.28
C ASN A 126 6.15 -50.32 24.01
N ARG A 127 6.11 -50.69 25.29
CA ARG A 127 7.24 -50.69 26.20
C ARG A 127 8.46 -51.48 25.71
N TYR A 128 8.26 -52.61 25.04
CA TYR A 128 9.35 -53.45 24.54
C TYR A 128 10.09 -52.76 23.38
N GLN A 129 9.35 -52.09 22.49
CA GLN A 129 9.94 -51.33 21.38
C GLN A 129 10.70 -50.09 21.86
N LEU A 130 10.24 -49.46 22.93
CA LEU A 130 10.88 -48.29 23.53
C LEU A 130 12.34 -48.58 23.91
N THR A 131 12.59 -49.64 24.66
CA THR A 131 13.96 -49.99 25.15
C THR A 131 14.74 -50.90 24.23
N ASN A 132 14.22 -51.21 23.04
CA ASN A 132 14.94 -51.98 22.02
C ASN A 132 15.88 -51.09 21.19
N SER A 133 16.83 -50.44 21.87
CA SER A 133 17.85 -49.59 21.26
C SER A 133 18.74 -50.36 20.29
N GLU A 134 19.15 -49.73 19.18
CA GLU A 134 20.15 -50.28 18.24
C GLU A 134 21.56 -50.26 18.83
N CYS A 135 21.85 -49.31 19.72
CA CYS A 135 23.07 -49.32 20.53
C CYS A 135 23.04 -50.52 21.49
N ARG A 136 24.01 -51.43 21.39
CA ARG A 136 24.12 -52.57 22.33
C ARG A 136 24.32 -52.12 23.77
N TYR A 137 25.10 -51.05 24.00
CA TYR A 137 25.38 -50.54 25.34
C TYR A 137 24.13 -49.91 25.97
N THR A 138 23.41 -49.08 25.22
CA THR A 138 22.17 -48.44 25.68
C THR A 138 21.06 -49.46 25.87
N ASN A 139 20.90 -50.42 24.95
CA ASN A 139 19.93 -51.52 25.10
C ASN A 139 20.20 -52.31 26.39
N ARG A 140 21.48 -52.62 26.67
CA ARG A 140 21.85 -53.29 27.91
C ARG A 140 21.51 -52.46 29.15
N ALA A 141 21.81 -51.16 29.15
CA ALA A 141 21.52 -50.26 30.26
C ALA A 141 20.00 -50.16 30.52
N MET A 142 19.21 -49.91 29.46
CA MET A 142 17.75 -49.76 29.55
C MET A 142 17.00 -51.00 30.05
N ASN A 143 17.56 -52.21 29.84
CA ASN A 143 16.86 -53.48 30.13
C ASN A 143 17.47 -54.31 31.28
N ARG A 144 18.71 -54.04 31.71
CA ARG A 144 19.38 -54.85 32.76
C ARG A 144 19.69 -54.07 34.03
N ASP A 145 19.65 -52.76 33.99
CA ASP A 145 19.75 -51.93 35.19
C ASP A 145 18.37 -51.77 35.82
N ALA A 146 18.26 -52.12 37.11
CA ALA A 146 16.99 -52.05 37.84
C ALA A 146 16.45 -50.61 37.97
N ASN A 147 17.33 -49.60 37.98
CA ASN A 147 16.93 -48.19 38.08
C ASN A 147 16.36 -47.70 36.75
N HIS A 148 17.05 -47.96 35.63
CA HIS A 148 16.53 -47.62 34.30
C HIS A 148 15.24 -48.35 33.98
N THR A 149 15.18 -49.64 34.28
CA THR A 149 13.97 -50.45 34.01
C THR A 149 12.75 -49.81 34.69
N LYS A 150 12.87 -49.46 35.98
CA LYS A 150 11.80 -48.76 36.73
C LYS A 150 11.45 -47.40 36.14
N ALA A 151 12.45 -46.61 35.76
CA ALA A 151 12.22 -45.28 35.21
C ALA A 151 11.46 -45.35 33.88
N PHE A 152 11.91 -46.19 32.94
CA PHE A 152 11.22 -46.42 31.67
C PHE A 152 9.83 -47.04 31.84
N ASP A 153 9.61 -47.88 32.86
CA ASP A 153 8.30 -48.45 33.19
C ASP A 153 7.32 -47.39 33.73
N SER A 154 7.83 -46.30 34.30
CA SER A 154 7.01 -45.21 34.84
C SER A 154 6.61 -44.15 33.82
N LEU A 155 7.12 -44.22 32.59
CA LEU A 155 6.83 -43.26 31.53
C LEU A 155 5.40 -43.38 31.00
N ASP A 156 4.74 -42.23 30.81
CA ASP A 156 3.41 -42.14 30.21
C ASP A 156 3.51 -42.28 28.68
N LEU A 157 3.42 -43.52 28.20
CA LEU A 157 3.59 -43.87 26.78
C LEU A 157 2.54 -43.23 25.87
N GLU A 158 1.32 -43.02 26.37
CA GLU A 158 0.25 -42.39 25.61
C GLU A 158 0.57 -40.92 25.34
N LYS A 159 0.97 -40.17 26.38
CA LYS A 159 1.41 -38.78 26.21
C LYS A 159 2.66 -38.66 25.35
N ILE A 160 3.62 -39.58 25.50
CA ILE A 160 4.80 -39.62 24.64
C ILE A 160 4.39 -39.81 23.18
N ALA A 161 3.52 -40.78 22.89
CA ALA A 161 3.04 -41.03 21.54
C ALA A 161 2.32 -39.81 20.93
N ASN A 162 1.54 -39.08 21.73
CA ASN A 162 0.83 -37.88 21.30
C ASN A 162 1.74 -36.67 21.03
N ASN A 163 2.93 -36.62 21.64
CA ASN A 163 3.80 -35.45 21.58
C ASN A 163 5.04 -35.64 20.72
N ILE A 164 5.59 -36.86 20.63
CA ILE A 164 6.89 -37.10 20.00
C ILE A 164 6.93 -36.77 18.50
N GLY A 165 5.82 -36.87 17.79
CA GLY A 165 5.73 -36.47 16.38
C GLY A 165 5.98 -34.97 16.14
N ARG A 166 5.87 -34.14 17.18
CA ARG A 166 6.14 -32.69 17.13
C ARG A 166 7.52 -32.30 17.66
N VAL A 167 8.30 -33.27 18.14
CA VAL A 167 9.59 -33.02 18.76
C VAL A 167 10.61 -32.57 17.72
N LYS A 168 11.34 -31.52 18.06
CA LYS A 168 12.50 -31.03 17.30
C LYS A 168 13.68 -30.86 18.24
N ILE A 169 14.85 -31.30 17.80
CA ILE A 169 16.08 -31.23 18.60
C ILE A 169 17.02 -30.16 18.04
N SER A 170 17.57 -29.33 18.92
CA SER A 170 18.71 -28.45 18.66
C SER A 170 19.90 -28.92 19.46
N MET A 171 21.08 -28.98 18.85
CA MET A 171 22.29 -29.49 19.51
C MET A 171 23.44 -28.49 19.46
N PHE A 172 24.13 -28.32 20.59
CA PHE A 172 25.38 -27.58 20.71
C PHE A 172 26.46 -28.51 21.26
N ASN A 173 27.37 -28.95 20.39
CA ASN A 173 28.38 -29.94 20.69
C ASN A 173 29.79 -29.32 20.71
N ILE A 174 30.52 -29.51 21.79
CA ILE A 174 31.90 -29.06 21.94
C ILE A 174 32.84 -30.26 21.79
N ASP A 175 33.68 -30.24 20.76
CA ASP A 175 34.76 -31.17 20.44
C ASP A 175 34.37 -32.65 20.63
N PRO A 176 33.43 -33.21 19.85
CA PRO A 176 32.86 -34.54 20.06
C PRO A 176 33.88 -35.66 19.80
N VAL A 177 34.44 -36.23 20.86
CA VAL A 177 35.54 -37.22 20.80
C VAL A 177 35.07 -38.58 21.32
N PRO A 178 35.08 -39.65 20.48
CA PRO A 178 34.64 -41.00 20.87
C PRO A 178 35.73 -41.81 21.59
N GLY A 179 36.99 -41.36 21.58
CA GLY A 179 38.18 -42.07 22.08
C GLY A 179 38.91 -42.92 21.03
N GLY A 180 40.08 -43.46 21.38
CA GLY A 180 40.97 -44.19 20.45
C GLY A 180 41.79 -45.30 21.11
N ASN A 181 42.48 -46.12 20.29
CA ASN A 181 43.31 -47.24 20.74
C ASN A 181 44.78 -46.83 20.88
N TYR A 182 45.42 -47.07 22.03
CA TYR A 182 46.85 -46.76 22.25
C TYR A 182 47.61 -47.82 23.09
N MET A 183 48.81 -48.21 22.63
CA MET A 183 49.88 -48.97 23.34
C MET A 183 49.51 -50.27 24.09
N GLY A 184 48.75 -51.20 23.49
CA GLY A 184 48.71 -52.61 23.94
C GLY A 184 48.14 -52.91 25.34
N ILE A 185 47.83 -51.90 26.16
CA ILE A 185 47.11 -51.99 27.45
C ILE A 185 45.64 -52.44 27.23
N THR A 186 45.23 -52.61 25.97
CA THR A 186 43.86 -52.90 25.54
C THR A 186 43.66 -54.29 24.92
N HIS A 187 44.59 -55.24 25.06
CA HIS A 187 44.32 -56.61 24.61
C HIS A 187 43.17 -57.30 25.39
N ALA A 188 42.73 -56.75 26.52
CA ALA A 188 41.63 -57.28 27.32
C ALA A 188 40.32 -56.46 27.23
N SER A 189 40.27 -55.33 26.52
CA SER A 189 39.12 -54.41 26.60
C SER A 189 38.81 -53.73 25.27
N SER A 190 37.56 -53.88 24.82
CA SER A 190 36.92 -53.30 23.65
C SER A 190 36.73 -51.76 23.72
N LEU A 191 37.79 -51.00 23.99
CA LEU A 191 37.74 -49.59 24.45
C LEU A 191 37.70 -48.49 23.38
N ALA A 192 37.90 -48.77 22.08
CA ALA A 192 37.47 -47.81 21.07
C ALA A 192 35.95 -47.91 20.94
N TRP A 193 35.23 -46.95 21.52
CA TRP A 193 33.80 -46.83 21.27
C TRP A 193 33.59 -46.58 19.78
N ARG A 194 32.91 -47.52 19.12
CA ARG A 194 32.69 -47.52 17.67
C ARG A 194 31.22 -47.75 17.41
N ASP A 195 30.58 -46.75 16.82
CA ASP A 195 29.21 -46.80 16.34
C ASP A 195 29.14 -46.01 15.02
N PRO A 196 28.65 -46.60 13.92
CA PRO A 196 28.51 -45.88 12.65
C PRO A 196 27.67 -44.61 12.77
N ARG A 197 26.71 -44.58 13.70
CA ARG A 197 25.77 -43.46 13.86
C ARG A 197 26.45 -42.18 14.35
N PHE A 198 27.64 -42.26 14.95
CA PHE A 198 28.40 -41.07 15.34
C PHE A 198 28.63 -40.09 14.18
N TYR A 199 28.74 -40.63 12.97
CA TYR A 199 29.09 -39.87 11.78
C TYR A 199 27.88 -39.28 11.08
N SER A 200 26.68 -39.42 11.65
CA SER A 200 25.43 -38.92 11.09
C SER A 200 24.59 -38.20 12.13
N ILE A 201 24.05 -37.04 11.77
CA ILE A 201 23.02 -36.35 12.56
C ILE A 201 21.63 -36.76 12.03
N PRO A 202 20.72 -37.29 12.88
CA PRO A 202 19.40 -37.75 12.47
C PRO A 202 18.48 -36.58 12.08
N LYS A 203 17.43 -36.85 11.31
CA LYS A 203 16.50 -35.86 10.75
C LYS A 203 15.65 -35.15 11.82
N ILE A 204 15.44 -35.76 12.98
CA ILE A 204 14.76 -35.12 14.12
C ILE A 204 15.50 -33.85 14.62
N VAL A 205 16.78 -33.71 14.26
CA VAL A 205 17.59 -32.54 14.61
C VAL A 205 17.35 -31.42 13.59
N LYS A 206 16.74 -30.33 14.05
CA LYS A 206 16.53 -29.12 13.23
C LYS A 206 17.81 -28.29 13.12
N GLU A 207 18.68 -28.37 14.13
CA GLU A 207 19.86 -27.54 14.24
C GLU A 207 21.00 -28.26 14.96
N TYR A 208 22.21 -28.18 14.40
CA TYR A 208 23.42 -28.75 14.98
C TYR A 208 24.58 -27.76 14.85
N GLU A 209 25.06 -27.25 15.99
CA GLU A 209 26.25 -26.41 16.07
C GLU A 209 27.37 -27.18 16.74
N GLN A 210 28.55 -27.18 16.12
CA GLN A 210 29.73 -27.84 16.63
C GLN A 210 30.92 -26.89 16.76
N TYR A 211 31.59 -26.94 17.90
CA TYR A 211 32.83 -26.21 18.16
C TYR A 211 34.00 -27.20 18.25
N THR A 212 35.07 -26.97 17.50
CA THR A 212 36.25 -27.84 17.46
C THR A 212 37.53 -27.04 17.72
N TYR A 213 38.47 -27.60 18.49
CA TYR A 213 39.67 -26.86 18.89
C TYR A 213 40.87 -27.13 17.99
N GLU A 214 41.56 -26.05 17.60
CA GLU A 214 42.63 -26.05 16.60
C GLU A 214 43.99 -26.55 17.11
N ASN A 215 44.27 -26.42 18.41
CA ASN A 215 45.60 -26.64 18.99
C ASN A 215 45.76 -27.96 19.75
N GLU A 216 44.74 -28.82 19.76
CA GLU A 216 44.86 -30.16 20.36
C GLU A 216 45.68 -31.11 19.47
N ARG A 217 46.65 -31.81 20.07
CA ARG A 217 47.58 -32.74 19.40
C ARG A 217 47.68 -34.10 20.11
N THR A 218 46.97 -34.31 21.21
CA THR A 218 47.01 -35.54 22.00
C THR A 218 46.44 -36.73 21.23
N ARG A 219 47.07 -37.89 21.39
CA ARG A 219 46.54 -39.17 20.90
C ARG A 219 45.12 -39.44 21.40
N CYS A 220 44.32 -40.10 20.56
CA CYS A 220 42.93 -40.50 20.87
C CYS A 220 41.91 -39.36 21.00
N PHE A 221 42.30 -38.10 20.84
CA PHE A 221 41.39 -36.95 20.90
C PHE A 221 40.87 -36.52 19.53
N LYS A 222 40.64 -37.43 18.56
CA LYS A 222 40.16 -37.01 17.22
C LYS A 222 38.65 -36.73 17.27
N PRO A 223 38.20 -35.48 17.02
CA PRO A 223 36.80 -35.15 17.10
C PRO A 223 36.08 -35.58 15.81
N ILE A 224 34.80 -35.86 15.93
CA ILE A 224 33.93 -36.26 14.82
C ILE A 224 33.30 -35.02 14.21
N VAL A 225 33.35 -34.91 12.89
CA VAL A 225 32.54 -33.95 12.12
C VAL A 225 31.49 -34.76 11.37
N PRO A 226 30.23 -34.79 11.83
CA PRO A 226 29.21 -35.66 11.27
C PRO A 226 28.61 -35.09 9.98
N LYS A 227 27.90 -35.94 9.23
CA LYS A 227 27.06 -35.55 8.09
C LYS A 227 25.60 -35.46 8.51
N CYS A 228 24.86 -34.46 8.07
CA CYS A 228 23.42 -34.38 8.33
C CYS A 228 22.62 -35.34 7.42
N ALA A 229 21.70 -36.10 8.00
CA ALA A 229 20.80 -36.99 7.27
C ALA A 229 19.68 -36.23 6.53
N SER A 230 19.32 -35.03 7.01
CA SER A 230 18.40 -34.11 6.34
C SER A 230 19.16 -32.90 5.78
N THR A 231 18.75 -32.40 4.62
CA THR A 231 19.21 -31.11 4.07
C THR A 231 18.57 -29.92 4.77
N GLU A 232 17.50 -30.14 5.54
CA GLU A 232 16.81 -29.10 6.31
C GLU A 232 17.50 -28.81 7.65
N THR A 233 18.36 -29.72 8.13
CA THR A 233 19.13 -29.50 9.37
C THR A 233 20.12 -28.36 9.17
N HIS A 234 20.00 -27.32 10.00
CA HIS A 234 20.95 -26.22 10.02
C HIS A 234 22.25 -26.66 10.71
N PHE A 235 23.27 -27.01 9.92
CA PHE A 235 24.58 -27.43 10.40
C PHE A 235 25.58 -26.28 10.40
N LYS A 236 26.22 -26.02 11.55
CA LYS A 236 27.34 -25.07 11.66
C LYS A 236 28.53 -25.72 12.33
N LEU A 237 29.69 -25.57 11.71
CA LEU A 237 30.97 -26.00 12.25
C LEU A 237 31.85 -24.78 12.49
N HIS A 238 32.26 -24.59 13.74
CA HIS A 238 33.12 -23.51 14.18
C HIS A 238 34.44 -24.06 14.69
N THR A 239 35.53 -23.37 14.37
CA THR A 239 36.85 -23.61 14.96
C THR A 239 37.20 -22.50 15.94
N LEU A 240 37.86 -22.89 17.04
CA LEU A 240 38.39 -21.97 18.03
C LEU A 240 39.84 -22.38 18.38
N PRO A 241 40.72 -21.41 18.72
CA PRO A 241 42.00 -21.73 19.32
C PRO A 241 41.82 -22.44 20.66
N GLY A 242 42.79 -23.25 21.04
CA GLY A 242 42.76 -24.01 22.29
C GLY A 242 43.01 -25.50 22.09
N HIS A 243 43.09 -26.22 23.21
CA HIS A 243 43.08 -27.67 23.27
C HIS A 243 41.70 -28.18 23.70
N HIS A 244 41.54 -29.51 23.82
CA HIS A 244 40.23 -30.15 24.06
C HIS A 244 39.46 -29.61 25.29
N GLY A 245 40.19 -29.18 26.32
CA GLY A 245 39.64 -28.68 27.57
C GLY A 245 39.48 -27.15 27.66
N THR A 246 39.92 -26.39 26.67
CA THR A 246 40.00 -24.91 26.77
C THR A 246 38.62 -24.29 26.99
N GLY A 247 37.65 -24.53 26.11
CA GLY A 247 36.32 -23.93 26.30
C GLY A 247 35.44 -24.66 27.33
N SER A 248 35.87 -25.80 27.88
CA SER A 248 35.23 -26.42 29.06
C SER A 248 35.78 -25.90 30.39
N GLY A 249 36.83 -25.07 30.38
CA GLY A 249 37.34 -24.35 31.56
C GLY A 249 38.72 -24.73 32.07
N ASN A 250 39.51 -25.48 31.30
CA ASN A 250 40.94 -25.65 31.57
C ASN A 250 41.73 -24.53 30.86
N LEU A 251 42.18 -23.53 31.63
CA LEU A 251 42.91 -22.36 31.13
C LEU A 251 44.43 -22.56 31.07
N LEU A 252 44.89 -23.75 31.39
CA LEU A 252 46.30 -24.17 31.40
C LEU A 252 46.55 -25.14 30.23
N ASP A 253 47.77 -25.67 30.10
CA ASP A 253 48.03 -26.71 29.11
C ASP A 253 47.38 -28.08 29.48
N GLN A 254 47.52 -29.08 28.60
CA GLN A 254 46.96 -30.44 28.80
C GLN A 254 47.59 -31.19 29.99
N GLN A 255 48.66 -30.67 30.60
CA GLN A 255 49.31 -31.20 31.81
C GLN A 255 49.09 -30.27 33.02
N ARG A 256 48.23 -29.25 32.89
CA ARG A 256 48.00 -28.19 33.89
C ARG A 256 49.26 -27.35 34.19
N GLY A 257 50.18 -27.27 33.22
CA GLY A 257 51.31 -26.36 33.22
C GLY A 257 50.89 -24.94 32.81
N ASN A 258 51.58 -23.95 33.39
CA ASN A 258 51.38 -22.54 33.04
C ASN A 258 51.91 -22.25 31.63
N ILE A 259 51.23 -21.36 30.93
CA ILE A 259 51.64 -20.88 29.62
C ILE A 259 52.90 -19.99 29.80
N PRO A 260 53.97 -20.19 29.03
CA PRO A 260 55.22 -19.42 29.16
C PRO A 260 55.10 -18.04 28.47
N SER A 261 54.07 -17.28 28.82
CA SER A 261 53.78 -15.93 28.32
C SER A 261 52.98 -15.17 29.37
N ASP A 262 53.02 -13.84 29.30
CA ASP A 262 52.14 -12.92 30.03
C ASP A 262 50.70 -12.89 29.47
N LYS A 263 50.45 -13.55 28.33
CA LYS A 263 49.14 -13.69 27.68
C LYS A 263 48.27 -14.77 28.34
N THR A 264 46.95 -14.69 28.13
CA THR A 264 45.93 -15.56 28.73
C THR A 264 45.16 -16.41 27.71
N THR A 265 44.49 -17.47 28.16
CA THR A 265 43.61 -18.32 27.33
C THR A 265 42.15 -18.36 27.78
N GLU A 266 41.76 -17.46 28.69
CA GLU A 266 40.42 -17.45 29.28
C GLU A 266 39.29 -17.08 28.30
N HIS A 267 39.58 -16.26 27.29
CA HIS A 267 38.56 -15.65 26.45
C HIS A 267 37.84 -16.65 25.54
N VAL A 268 38.46 -17.79 25.22
CA VAL A 268 37.77 -18.89 24.51
C VAL A 268 36.66 -19.49 25.36
N GLN A 269 36.88 -19.66 26.68
CA GLN A 269 35.84 -20.13 27.58
C GLN A 269 34.69 -19.11 27.65
N GLU A 270 35.01 -17.83 27.82
CA GLU A 270 34.03 -16.75 27.87
C GLU A 270 33.20 -16.69 26.59
N LEU A 271 33.82 -16.79 25.42
CA LEU A 271 33.11 -16.86 24.15
C LEU A 271 32.16 -18.06 24.07
N VAL A 272 32.61 -19.25 24.48
CA VAL A 272 31.75 -20.45 24.47
C VAL A 272 30.57 -20.29 25.42
N VAL A 273 30.75 -19.68 26.60
CA VAL A 273 29.64 -19.33 27.51
C VAL A 273 28.62 -18.46 26.79
N VAL A 274 29.05 -17.35 26.17
CA VAL A 274 28.13 -16.44 25.47
C VAL A 274 27.43 -17.15 24.30
N LYS A 275 28.14 -18.01 23.55
CA LYS A 275 27.57 -18.82 22.45
C LYS A 275 26.50 -19.79 22.94
N LEU A 276 26.72 -20.45 24.08
CA LEU A 276 25.72 -21.34 24.68
C LEU A 276 24.47 -20.57 25.13
N LEU A 277 24.64 -19.39 25.74
CA LEU A 277 23.49 -18.57 26.17
C LEU A 277 22.67 -18.09 24.98
N ASP A 278 23.32 -17.65 23.89
CA ASP A 278 22.64 -17.30 22.64
C ASP A 278 21.92 -18.52 22.05
N PHE A 279 22.62 -19.66 21.92
CA PHE A 279 22.07 -20.93 21.41
C PHE A 279 20.80 -21.38 22.15
N LEU A 280 20.82 -21.36 23.48
CA LEU A 280 19.69 -21.74 24.31
C LEU A 280 18.54 -20.75 24.14
N THR A 281 18.83 -19.45 24.21
CA THR A 281 17.82 -18.38 24.13
C THR A 281 17.09 -18.36 22.79
N ARG A 282 17.82 -18.48 21.66
CA ARG A 282 17.20 -18.52 20.32
C ARG A 282 16.45 -19.83 20.05
N ASN A 283 16.68 -20.87 20.86
CA ASN A 283 15.89 -22.10 20.92
C ASN A 283 14.82 -22.07 22.01
N ASN A 284 14.37 -20.87 22.41
CA ASN A 284 13.29 -20.60 23.34
C ASN A 284 13.52 -21.08 24.78
N VAL A 285 14.74 -21.45 25.16
CA VAL A 285 15.07 -21.79 26.55
C VAL A 285 15.15 -20.51 27.38
N THR A 286 14.43 -20.48 28.51
CA THR A 286 14.48 -19.35 29.44
C THR A 286 15.76 -19.39 30.28
N ILE A 287 16.61 -18.37 30.10
CA ILE A 287 17.85 -18.18 30.85
C ILE A 287 17.70 -16.97 31.78
N ARG A 288 18.18 -17.08 33.01
CA ARG A 288 18.18 -16.00 34.01
C ARG A 288 19.58 -15.84 34.60
N PRO A 289 20.06 -14.61 34.84
CA PRO A 289 21.33 -14.40 35.51
C PRO A 289 21.26 -14.87 36.97
N LYS A 290 22.41 -15.19 37.58
CA LYS A 290 22.49 -15.43 39.02
C LYS A 290 22.06 -14.18 39.79
N SER A 291 21.48 -14.36 40.98
CA SER A 291 21.16 -13.21 41.85
C SER A 291 22.43 -12.53 42.34
N SER A 292 22.36 -11.23 42.65
CA SER A 292 23.48 -10.43 43.17
C SER A 292 24.11 -10.97 44.46
N GLU A 293 23.42 -11.83 45.22
CA GLU A 293 23.93 -12.50 46.41
C GLU A 293 24.74 -13.78 46.12
N GLU A 294 24.66 -14.32 44.90
CA GLU A 294 25.38 -15.53 44.49
C GLU A 294 26.71 -15.15 43.81
N HIS A 295 27.77 -15.91 44.08
CA HIS A 295 29.03 -15.73 43.36
C HIS A 295 28.89 -16.18 41.90
N ASP A 296 29.11 -15.24 40.98
CA ASP A 296 29.14 -15.50 39.54
C ASP A 296 30.59 -15.45 39.01
N PRO A 297 31.16 -16.59 38.57
CA PRO A 297 32.51 -16.63 38.00
C PRO A 297 32.62 -15.92 36.63
N PHE A 298 31.49 -15.57 36.00
CA PHE A 298 31.42 -14.84 34.73
C PHE A 298 30.62 -13.53 34.86
N ALA A 299 30.61 -12.91 36.06
CA ALA A 299 29.92 -11.63 36.30
C ALA A 299 30.23 -10.57 35.24
N ASN A 300 31.50 -10.48 34.81
CA ASN A 300 31.94 -9.56 33.75
C ASN A 300 31.20 -9.76 32.42
N ILE A 301 30.78 -10.97 32.10
CA ILE A 301 30.04 -11.34 30.89
C ILE A 301 28.53 -11.18 31.12
N THR A 302 28.00 -11.72 32.22
CA THR A 302 26.58 -11.70 32.51
C THR A 302 26.04 -10.29 32.77
N ASP A 303 26.79 -9.44 33.48
CA ASP A 303 26.38 -8.06 33.77
C ASP A 303 26.28 -7.21 32.49
N GLN A 304 27.11 -7.53 31.47
CA GLN A 304 27.03 -6.87 30.17
C GLN A 304 25.89 -7.41 29.31
N LEU A 305 25.67 -8.73 29.35
CA LEU A 305 24.77 -9.44 28.46
C LEU A 305 23.28 -9.31 28.87
N PHE A 306 22.99 -9.28 30.16
CA PHE A 306 21.62 -9.21 30.66
C PHE A 306 21.16 -7.77 30.89
N ASN A 307 19.92 -7.49 30.48
CA ASN A 307 19.17 -6.31 30.89
C ASN A 307 17.94 -6.78 31.67
N GLY A 308 17.99 -6.71 33.00
CA GLY A 308 17.01 -7.36 33.87
C GLY A 308 17.06 -8.89 33.74
N GLU A 309 15.92 -9.53 33.45
CA GLU A 309 15.82 -10.99 33.30
C GLU A 309 16.07 -11.50 31.87
N SER A 310 16.38 -10.63 30.90
CA SER A 310 16.50 -10.99 29.48
C SER A 310 17.86 -10.63 28.89
N ILE A 311 18.32 -11.43 27.91
CA ILE A 311 19.53 -11.14 27.14
C ILE A 311 19.29 -9.95 26.19
N ASP A 312 20.18 -8.97 26.25
CA ASP A 312 20.23 -7.83 25.34
C ASP A 312 20.91 -8.22 24.01
N ARG A 313 20.11 -8.34 22.95
CA ARG A 313 20.59 -8.72 21.61
C ARG A 313 21.46 -7.65 20.96
N GLY A 314 21.33 -6.37 21.33
CA GLY A 314 22.16 -5.29 20.82
C GLY A 314 23.60 -5.44 21.33
N LYS A 315 23.76 -5.70 22.63
CA LYS A 315 25.07 -5.90 23.27
C LYS A 315 25.76 -7.22 22.91
N LEU A 316 24.99 -8.25 22.57
CA LEU A 316 25.52 -9.57 22.22
C LEU A 316 26.56 -9.52 21.09
N LYS A 317 26.31 -8.74 20.02
CA LYS A 317 27.22 -8.62 18.88
C LYS A 317 28.54 -7.95 19.27
N SER A 318 28.47 -6.86 20.03
CA SER A 318 29.65 -6.16 20.54
C SER A 318 30.48 -7.04 21.46
N LEU A 319 29.82 -7.85 22.29
CA LEU A 319 30.51 -8.80 23.17
C LEU A 319 31.22 -9.91 22.39
N PHE A 320 30.59 -10.46 21.35
CA PHE A 320 31.27 -11.40 20.45
C PHE A 320 32.48 -10.78 19.78
N PHE A 321 32.35 -9.55 19.25
CA PHE A 321 33.45 -8.83 18.62
C PHE A 321 34.63 -8.64 19.59
N ASN A 322 34.36 -8.13 20.79
CA ASN A 322 35.39 -7.89 21.80
C ASN A 322 36.11 -9.19 22.19
N LEU A 323 35.37 -10.28 22.45
CA LEU A 323 35.96 -11.56 22.79
C LEU A 323 36.81 -12.13 21.65
N TYR A 324 36.35 -12.03 20.40
CA TYR A 324 37.14 -12.46 19.25
C TYR A 324 38.44 -11.66 19.08
N GLU A 325 38.40 -10.34 19.30
CA GLU A 325 39.60 -9.50 19.27
C GLU A 325 40.57 -9.86 20.41
N GLU A 326 40.07 -10.09 21.63
CA GLU A 326 40.92 -10.54 22.74
C GLU A 326 41.56 -11.90 22.47
N ILE A 327 40.81 -12.86 21.92
CA ILE A 327 41.35 -14.15 21.51
C ILE A 327 42.43 -13.98 20.44
N SER A 328 42.21 -13.08 19.46
CA SER A 328 43.18 -12.79 18.40
C SER A 328 44.47 -12.17 18.95
N ARG A 329 44.38 -11.21 19.89
CA ARG A 329 45.56 -10.63 20.56
C ARG A 329 46.34 -11.66 21.39
N ASN A 330 45.64 -12.62 21.98
CA ASN A 330 46.23 -13.69 22.80
C ASN A 330 46.56 -14.96 22.00
N ARG A 331 46.50 -14.95 20.66
CA ARG A 331 46.66 -16.14 19.80
C ARG A 331 47.90 -16.98 20.10
N GLU A 332 49.02 -16.33 20.44
CA GLU A 332 50.28 -16.99 20.80
C GLU A 332 50.16 -17.90 22.03
N ALA A 333 49.37 -17.51 23.03
CA ALA A 333 49.15 -18.32 24.22
C ALA A 333 48.49 -19.65 23.88
N TYR A 334 47.51 -19.65 22.97
CA TYR A 334 46.85 -20.87 22.50
C TYR A 334 47.76 -21.73 21.60
N GLN A 335 48.63 -21.11 20.80
CA GLN A 335 49.59 -21.84 19.95
C GLN A 335 50.61 -22.64 20.76
N HIS A 336 50.86 -22.27 22.03
CA HIS A 336 51.66 -23.06 22.95
C HIS A 336 51.16 -24.51 23.03
N PHE A 337 49.84 -24.71 22.98
CA PHE A 337 49.22 -26.02 23.13
C PHE A 337 49.55 -27.01 21.99
N ASN A 338 50.04 -26.52 20.84
CA ASN A 338 50.52 -27.38 19.76
C ASN A 338 51.72 -28.25 20.19
N ARG A 339 52.45 -27.85 21.23
CA ARG A 339 53.67 -28.52 21.71
C ARG A 339 53.46 -29.35 22.97
N THR A 340 52.26 -29.35 23.52
CA THR A 340 51.88 -30.07 24.72
C THR A 340 50.93 -31.22 24.37
N SER A 341 50.65 -32.07 25.36
CA SER A 341 49.71 -33.20 25.26
C SER A 341 49.49 -33.80 26.64
N TYR A 342 48.39 -34.53 26.83
CA TYR A 342 48.21 -35.31 28.06
C TYR A 342 49.34 -36.32 28.24
N ALA A 343 49.96 -36.34 29.44
CA ALA A 343 51.23 -37.00 29.71
C ALA A 343 51.26 -38.50 29.34
N VAL A 344 50.17 -39.23 29.62
CA VAL A 344 50.07 -40.68 29.38
C VAL A 344 49.90 -41.02 27.89
N LEU A 345 49.24 -40.15 27.13
CA LEU A 345 48.85 -40.41 25.74
C LEU A 345 49.90 -39.88 24.76
N GLY A 346 50.56 -38.77 25.07
CA GLY A 346 51.51 -38.13 24.18
C GLY A 346 50.86 -37.56 22.91
N GLN A 347 51.67 -37.03 22.00
CA GLN A 347 51.19 -36.42 20.76
C GLN A 347 50.97 -37.44 19.63
N GLU A 348 49.87 -37.29 18.89
CA GLU A 348 49.45 -38.16 17.78
C GLU A 348 50.57 -38.35 16.75
N GLN A 349 51.14 -37.23 16.28
CA GLN A 349 52.10 -37.22 15.17
C GLN A 349 53.58 -37.25 15.60
N ALA A 350 53.91 -37.34 16.89
CA ALA A 350 55.29 -37.14 17.39
C ALA A 350 56.34 -38.10 16.79
N ILE A 351 55.99 -39.38 16.59
CA ILE A 351 56.90 -40.37 16.00
C ILE A 351 57.07 -40.11 14.50
N LEU A 352 55.95 -39.83 13.82
CA LEU A 352 55.95 -39.65 12.38
C LEU A 352 56.71 -38.36 11.98
N ARG A 353 56.65 -37.29 12.80
CA ARG A 353 57.43 -36.05 12.61
C ARG A 353 58.94 -36.27 12.64
N ARG A 354 59.43 -37.33 13.29
CA ARG A 354 60.87 -37.65 13.30
C ARG A 354 61.34 -38.32 12.01
N ILE A 355 60.42 -38.82 11.19
CA ILE A 355 60.70 -39.66 10.02
C ILE A 355 60.25 -38.97 8.72
N TRP A 356 59.21 -38.14 8.78
CA TRP A 356 58.59 -37.48 7.62
C TRP A 356 58.25 -36.02 7.93
N ASN A 357 58.25 -35.16 6.90
CA ASN A 357 57.68 -33.82 6.98
C ASN A 357 56.15 -33.91 7.00
N ILE A 358 55.56 -33.82 8.19
CA ILE A 358 54.11 -33.92 8.40
C ILE A 358 53.59 -32.59 8.91
N THR A 359 52.43 -32.19 8.37
CA THR A 359 51.71 -30.98 8.74
C THR A 359 51.28 -31.02 10.22
N ASP A 360 51.68 -30.00 10.99
CA ASP A 360 51.33 -29.83 12.41
C ASP A 360 49.92 -29.27 12.60
N GLN A 361 48.92 -30.11 12.33
CA GLN A 361 47.50 -29.73 12.36
C GLN A 361 46.65 -30.70 13.18
N ARG A 362 45.48 -30.22 13.61
CA ARG A 362 44.45 -31.01 14.28
C ARG A 362 43.92 -32.07 13.29
N ILE A 363 43.88 -33.33 13.73
CA ILE A 363 43.27 -34.43 12.96
C ILE A 363 41.85 -34.64 13.45
N VAL A 364 40.92 -34.81 12.51
CA VAL A 364 39.49 -35.06 12.77
C VAL A 364 38.99 -36.27 11.98
N HIS A 365 37.91 -36.87 12.47
CA HIS A 365 37.14 -37.87 11.72
C HIS A 365 36.03 -37.16 10.94
N TYR A 366 36.15 -37.08 9.61
CA TYR A 366 35.19 -36.36 8.77
C TYR A 366 34.20 -37.31 8.12
N GLN A 367 32.93 -37.23 8.55
CA GLN A 367 31.76 -37.97 8.03
C GLN A 367 31.87 -39.50 8.03
N ALA A 368 33.01 -40.05 8.44
CA ALA A 368 33.33 -41.46 8.56
C ALA A 368 34.56 -41.60 9.47
N HIS A 369 35.01 -42.85 9.70
CA HIS A 369 36.21 -43.14 10.49
C HIS A 369 37.55 -42.73 9.83
N ASN A 370 37.50 -42.03 8.69
CA ASN A 370 38.68 -41.60 7.97
C ASN A 370 39.27 -40.34 8.62
N ASP A 371 40.58 -40.32 8.79
CA ASP A 371 41.31 -39.17 9.30
C ASP A 371 41.50 -38.12 8.21
N THR A 372 41.27 -36.85 8.55
CA THR A 372 41.65 -35.69 7.74
C THR A 372 42.14 -34.57 8.65
N TYR A 373 42.72 -33.52 8.08
CA TYR A 373 43.07 -32.31 8.82
C TYR A 373 41.85 -31.41 8.98
N LEU A 374 41.72 -30.77 10.16
CA LEU A 374 40.66 -29.81 10.43
C LEU A 374 40.61 -28.71 9.36
N ASP A 375 41.77 -28.19 8.95
CA ASP A 375 41.91 -27.14 7.94
C ASP A 375 41.44 -27.58 6.53
N THR A 376 41.33 -28.89 6.27
CA THR A 376 40.74 -29.41 5.03
C THR A 376 39.21 -29.35 5.06
N VAL A 377 38.62 -29.37 6.25
CA VAL A 377 37.17 -29.31 6.49
C VAL A 377 36.70 -27.87 6.71
N VAL A 378 37.45 -27.10 7.50
CA VAL A 378 37.25 -25.68 7.78
C VAL A 378 38.55 -24.95 7.47
N PRO A 379 38.74 -24.48 6.23
CA PRO A 379 39.93 -23.73 5.86
C PRO A 379 40.08 -22.47 6.73
N PRO A 380 41.31 -22.12 7.14
CA PRO A 380 41.56 -20.88 7.85
C PRO A 380 41.21 -19.68 6.96
N VAL A 381 40.72 -18.60 7.58
CA VAL A 381 40.42 -17.36 6.86
C VAL A 381 41.72 -16.81 6.25
N PRO A 382 41.75 -16.49 4.94
CA PRO A 382 42.94 -15.94 4.30
C PRO A 382 43.47 -14.69 5.00
N GLY A 383 44.80 -14.53 5.02
CA GLY A 383 45.48 -13.44 5.74
C GLY A 383 45.77 -13.75 7.21
N GLY A 384 45.08 -14.73 7.83
CA GLY A 384 45.38 -15.19 9.19
C GLY A 384 45.06 -14.18 10.30
N HIS A 385 44.31 -13.12 9.99
CA HIS A 385 43.93 -12.07 10.95
C HIS A 385 42.66 -12.41 11.74
N PHE A 386 41.80 -13.26 11.18
CA PHE A 386 40.53 -13.65 11.78
C PHE A 386 40.52 -15.12 12.14
N LEU A 387 39.75 -15.43 13.19
CA LEU A 387 39.62 -16.78 13.73
C LEU A 387 38.70 -17.63 12.85
N ASN A 388 37.66 -17.00 12.30
CA ASN A 388 36.67 -17.59 11.40
C ASN A 388 35.92 -16.44 10.67
N TYR A 389 35.04 -16.76 9.74
CA TYR A 389 34.27 -15.75 9.00
C TYR A 389 33.26 -14.98 9.87
N GLU A 390 32.85 -15.51 11.03
CA GLU A 390 32.02 -14.73 11.96
C GLU A 390 32.82 -13.56 12.56
N HIS A 391 34.07 -13.79 12.97
CA HIS A 391 34.96 -12.73 13.42
C HIS A 391 35.20 -11.70 12.30
N ALA A 392 35.50 -12.16 11.08
CA ALA A 392 35.70 -11.25 9.94
C ALA A 392 34.47 -10.36 9.67
N ARG A 393 33.25 -10.92 9.79
CA ARG A 393 31.99 -10.18 9.60
C ARG A 393 31.78 -9.12 10.66
N LEU A 394 31.98 -9.47 11.93
CA LEU A 394 31.85 -8.52 13.04
C LEU A 394 32.86 -7.38 12.91
N HIS A 395 34.09 -7.70 12.52
CA HIS A 395 35.13 -6.70 12.25
C HIS A 395 34.77 -5.79 11.08
N LEU A 396 34.30 -6.35 9.96
CA LEU A 396 33.85 -5.55 8.81
C LEU A 396 32.71 -4.61 9.21
N ASN A 397 31.71 -5.10 9.93
CA ASN A 397 30.58 -4.27 10.37
C ASN A 397 31.03 -3.09 11.24
N GLN A 398 32.01 -3.32 12.13
CA GLN A 398 32.61 -2.26 12.94
C GLN A 398 33.35 -1.24 12.07
N GLU A 399 34.18 -1.70 11.11
CA GLU A 399 34.91 -0.81 10.18
C GLU A 399 33.99 0.00 9.26
N LEU A 400 32.83 -0.56 8.90
CA LEU A 400 31.79 0.14 8.13
C LEU A 400 30.97 1.11 8.99
N GLY A 401 31.15 1.13 10.31
CA GLY A 401 30.43 2.03 11.21
C GLY A 401 28.95 1.68 11.38
N LEU A 402 28.58 0.40 11.25
CA LEU A 402 27.22 -0.13 11.48
C LEU A 402 26.85 -0.19 12.98
N GLU A 403 27.39 0.71 13.79
CA GLU A 403 27.14 0.82 15.23
C GLU A 403 25.85 1.61 15.49
N GLU A 404 25.14 1.27 16.57
CA GLU A 404 23.95 2.02 17.00
C GLU A 404 24.33 3.45 17.44
N GLY A 405 23.57 4.45 16.98
CA GLY A 405 23.68 5.85 17.42
C GLY A 405 24.54 6.78 16.57
N ARG A 406 25.18 6.30 15.49
CA ARG A 406 25.83 7.18 14.51
C ARG A 406 24.84 7.69 13.45
N PRO A 407 24.97 8.95 12.98
CA PRO A 407 24.19 9.42 11.84
C PRO A 407 24.43 8.57 10.59
N LEU A 408 23.36 8.13 9.93
CA LEU A 408 23.45 7.24 8.77
C LEU A 408 24.31 7.81 7.62
N SER A 409 24.29 9.14 7.44
CA SER A 409 25.13 9.83 6.46
C SER A 409 26.63 9.64 6.73
N GLU A 410 27.05 9.68 8.00
CA GLU A 410 28.43 9.46 8.40
C GLU A 410 28.82 7.99 8.22
N THR A 411 27.94 7.07 8.61
CA THR A 411 28.10 5.63 8.39
C THR A 411 28.31 5.30 6.91
N ILE A 412 27.48 5.82 6.01
CA ILE A 412 27.63 5.61 4.56
C ILE A 412 28.96 6.18 4.06
N ASN A 413 29.32 7.39 4.45
CA ASN A 413 30.57 8.03 4.04
C ASN A 413 31.80 7.21 4.45
N ASN A 414 31.85 6.78 5.71
CA ASN A 414 32.92 5.95 6.24
C ASN A 414 32.97 4.59 5.54
N ALA A 415 31.80 3.97 5.33
CA ALA A 415 31.69 2.71 4.61
C ALA A 415 32.21 2.82 3.17
N VAL A 416 31.83 3.86 2.42
CA VAL A 416 32.28 4.08 1.03
C VAL A 416 33.80 4.18 0.98
N ASP A 417 34.40 5.00 1.84
CA ASP A 417 35.86 5.16 1.89
C ASP A 417 36.56 3.83 2.21
N ARG A 418 36.01 3.09 3.18
CA ARG A 418 36.56 1.79 3.56
C ARG A 418 36.43 0.76 2.45
N LEU A 419 35.26 0.63 1.83
CA LEU A 419 34.99 -0.33 0.75
C LEU A 419 35.87 -0.04 -0.48
N ILE A 420 36.10 1.22 -0.84
CA ILE A 420 37.04 1.60 -1.91
C ILE A 420 38.47 1.22 -1.54
N SER A 421 38.88 1.42 -0.28
CA SER A 421 40.18 0.98 0.21
C SER A 421 40.33 -0.54 0.09
N VAL A 422 39.31 -1.32 0.47
CA VAL A 422 39.30 -2.79 0.31
C VAL A 422 39.41 -3.18 -1.16
N CYS A 423 38.68 -2.53 -2.07
CA CYS A 423 38.78 -2.77 -3.51
C CYS A 423 40.20 -2.57 -4.03
N ARG A 424 40.85 -1.48 -3.60
CA ARG A 424 42.24 -1.16 -3.97
C ARG A 424 43.22 -2.19 -3.44
N HIS A 425 43.15 -2.49 -2.14
CA HIS A 425 44.07 -3.43 -1.50
C HIS A 425 43.91 -4.85 -2.04
N THR A 426 42.67 -5.29 -2.32
CA THR A 426 42.40 -6.61 -2.93
C THR A 426 43.02 -6.72 -4.32
N HIS A 427 42.92 -5.67 -5.15
CA HIS A 427 43.55 -5.65 -6.46
C HIS A 427 45.08 -5.69 -6.36
N GLN A 428 45.68 -4.88 -5.48
CA GLN A 428 47.13 -4.87 -5.26
C GLN A 428 47.66 -6.21 -4.74
N LEU A 429 46.94 -6.88 -3.83
CA LEU A 429 47.30 -8.21 -3.35
C LEU A 429 47.24 -9.27 -4.47
N LYS A 430 46.27 -9.19 -5.39
CA LYS A 430 46.20 -10.07 -6.56
C LYS A 430 47.37 -9.84 -7.51
N ASP A 431 47.71 -8.59 -7.80
CA ASP A 431 48.83 -8.25 -8.70
C ASP A 431 50.18 -8.72 -8.14
N LEU A 432 50.40 -8.59 -6.83
CA LEU A 432 51.60 -9.10 -6.14
C LEU A 432 51.76 -10.63 -6.31
N ARG A 433 50.66 -11.38 -6.24
CA ARG A 433 50.70 -12.85 -6.40
C ARG A 433 50.96 -13.28 -7.84
N VAL A 434 50.49 -12.52 -8.83
CA VAL A 434 50.62 -12.85 -10.26
C VAL A 434 51.98 -12.42 -10.81
N SER A 435 52.49 -11.26 -10.41
CA SER A 435 53.69 -10.67 -11.01
C SER A 435 55.01 -11.24 -10.48
N GLY A 436 55.01 -11.88 -9.30
CA GLY A 436 56.24 -12.42 -8.67
C GLY A 436 57.34 -11.37 -8.43
N ALA A 437 57.02 -10.09 -8.63
CA ALA A 437 57.97 -8.98 -8.64
C ALA A 437 57.93 -8.22 -7.31
N ALA A 438 59.09 -7.67 -6.95
CA ALA A 438 59.32 -6.85 -5.76
C ALA A 438 58.63 -5.47 -5.84
N ILE A 439 57.31 -5.44 -5.94
CA ILE A 439 56.54 -4.25 -5.56
C ILE A 439 56.40 -4.35 -4.04
N ASP A 440 57.04 -3.45 -3.30
CA ASP A 440 56.90 -3.40 -1.84
C ASP A 440 55.48 -2.89 -1.54
N PRO A 441 54.55 -3.73 -1.04
CA PRO A 441 53.20 -3.26 -0.72
C PRO A 441 53.29 -2.14 0.31
N THR A 442 52.44 -1.12 0.16
CA THR A 442 52.35 -0.07 1.18
C THR A 442 51.95 -0.70 2.51
N ALA A 443 52.41 -0.12 3.63
CA ALA A 443 52.04 -0.60 4.96
C ALA A 443 50.50 -0.72 5.15
N SER A 444 49.72 0.16 4.51
CA SER A 444 48.25 0.11 4.52
C SER A 444 47.66 -1.16 3.89
N VAL A 445 48.30 -1.71 2.85
CA VAL A 445 47.87 -2.95 2.18
C VAL A 445 48.16 -4.16 3.08
N LEU A 446 49.35 -4.18 3.70
CA LEU A 446 49.77 -5.25 4.59
C LEU A 446 48.96 -5.28 5.90
N LEU A 447 48.48 -4.13 6.36
CA LEU A 447 47.67 -4.01 7.57
C LEU A 447 46.17 -4.22 7.33
N ASP A 448 45.71 -4.31 6.08
CA ASP A 448 44.30 -4.54 5.77
C ASP A 448 43.90 -5.97 6.10
N LYS A 449 43.17 -6.15 7.20
CA LYS A 449 42.71 -7.46 7.64
C LYS A 449 41.66 -8.08 6.71
N ILE A 450 40.84 -7.26 6.04
CA ILE A 450 39.66 -7.70 5.25
C ILE A 450 40.05 -8.07 3.83
N ALA A 451 40.91 -7.30 3.17
CA ALA A 451 41.25 -7.51 1.75
C ALA A 451 41.71 -8.95 1.41
N PRO A 452 42.56 -9.63 2.21
CA PRO A 452 42.92 -11.02 1.96
C PRO A 452 41.72 -11.98 2.01
N THR A 453 40.72 -11.72 2.86
CA THR A 453 39.58 -12.63 3.07
C THR A 453 38.73 -12.81 1.81
N LEU A 454 38.73 -11.81 0.92
CA LEU A 454 37.96 -11.78 -0.32
C LEU A 454 38.50 -12.70 -1.43
N ASP A 455 39.61 -13.39 -1.17
CA ASP A 455 40.12 -14.45 -2.06
C ASP A 455 39.25 -15.72 -2.04
N THR A 456 38.34 -15.83 -1.07
CA THR A 456 37.42 -16.95 -0.93
C THR A 456 36.00 -16.53 -1.26
N ARG A 457 35.17 -17.48 -1.69
CA ARG A 457 33.75 -17.22 -1.95
C ARG A 457 33.04 -16.75 -0.69
N GLU A 458 33.30 -17.39 0.44
CA GLU A 458 32.71 -17.07 1.73
C GLU A 458 33.07 -15.65 2.18
N GLY A 459 34.32 -15.22 1.97
CA GLY A 459 34.74 -13.85 2.26
C GLY A 459 34.09 -12.83 1.34
N PHE A 460 33.96 -13.14 0.05
CA PHE A 460 33.25 -12.30 -0.91
C PHE A 460 31.75 -12.17 -0.59
N ASP A 461 31.08 -13.29 -0.28
CA ASP A 461 29.67 -13.33 0.08
C ASP A 461 29.42 -12.52 1.38
N LEU A 462 30.27 -12.69 2.41
CA LEU A 462 30.24 -11.91 3.64
C LEU A 462 30.37 -10.39 3.38
N PHE A 463 31.23 -10.01 2.45
CA PHE A 463 31.41 -8.62 2.07
C PHE A 463 30.16 -8.04 1.39
N LEU A 464 29.53 -8.81 0.50
CA LEU A 464 28.26 -8.43 -0.12
C LEU A 464 27.11 -8.36 0.89
N GLU A 465 27.08 -9.24 1.91
CA GLU A 465 26.12 -9.13 3.03
C GLU A 465 26.31 -7.80 3.78
N GLY A 466 27.55 -7.40 4.07
CA GLY A 466 27.88 -6.12 4.68
C GLY A 466 27.35 -4.92 3.90
N LEU A 467 27.55 -4.93 2.57
CA LEU A 467 26.98 -3.93 1.66
C LEU A 467 25.45 -3.96 1.65
N GLY A 468 24.85 -5.16 1.63
CA GLY A 468 23.40 -5.34 1.65
C GLY A 468 22.75 -4.74 2.90
N MET A 469 23.36 -4.92 4.08
CA MET A 469 22.90 -4.31 5.32
C MET A 469 22.90 -2.78 5.23
N LEU A 470 23.98 -2.16 4.73
CA LEU A 470 24.05 -0.72 4.52
C LEU A 470 22.97 -0.20 3.56
N ILE A 471 22.74 -0.92 2.46
CA ILE A 471 21.68 -0.58 1.49
C ILE A 471 20.31 -0.64 2.17
N ASP A 472 20.05 -1.66 3.00
CA ASP A 472 18.78 -1.84 3.69
C ASP A 472 18.51 -0.80 4.78
N GLU A 473 19.54 -0.20 5.38
CA GLU A 473 19.41 0.95 6.29
C GLU A 473 18.89 2.22 5.58
N VAL A 474 19.13 2.35 4.28
CA VAL A 474 18.56 3.46 3.45
C VAL A 474 17.22 3.05 2.84
N ARG A 475 17.15 1.83 2.28
CA ARG A 475 16.01 1.35 1.52
C ARG A 475 14.74 1.25 2.36
N ARG A 476 14.83 0.68 3.57
CA ARG A 476 13.64 0.46 4.42
C ARG A 476 12.96 1.77 4.81
N PRO A 477 13.65 2.76 5.41
CA PRO A 477 13.02 4.04 5.74
C PRO A 477 12.48 4.78 4.51
N TYR A 478 13.17 4.71 3.36
CA TYR A 478 12.69 5.32 2.12
C TYR A 478 11.36 4.70 1.63
N LEU A 479 11.29 3.36 1.60
CA LEU A 479 10.10 2.63 1.16
C LEU A 479 8.92 2.73 2.13
N GLN A 480 9.20 3.06 3.39
CA GLN A 480 8.20 3.27 4.45
C GLN A 480 7.78 4.74 4.60
N GLY A 481 8.47 5.68 3.94
CA GLY A 481 8.22 7.12 4.08
C GLY A 481 8.76 7.71 5.38
N GLU A 482 9.55 6.96 6.14
CA GLU A 482 10.09 7.37 7.44
C GLU A 482 11.17 8.46 7.29
N LEU A 483 11.80 8.56 6.11
CA LEU A 483 12.76 9.64 5.81
C LEU A 483 12.12 11.04 5.82
N GLU A 484 10.80 11.15 5.73
CA GLU A 484 10.09 12.43 5.83
C GLU A 484 9.95 12.91 7.29
N LEU A 485 10.09 12.00 8.26
CA LEU A 485 10.04 12.27 9.70
C LEU A 485 11.40 12.73 10.26
N ILE A 486 12.46 12.60 9.46
CA ILE A 486 13.82 13.00 9.80
C ILE A 486 13.99 14.51 9.61
N ASN A 487 14.82 15.15 10.44
CA ASN A 487 15.18 16.56 10.31
C ASN A 487 15.66 16.87 8.86
N PRO A 488 15.18 17.95 8.21
CA PRO A 488 15.64 18.36 6.88
C PRO A 488 17.16 18.39 6.68
N GLU A 489 17.93 18.79 7.69
CA GLU A 489 19.41 18.83 7.63
C GLU A 489 20.01 17.43 7.56
N GLU A 490 19.48 16.50 8.36
CA GLU A 490 19.90 15.09 8.37
C GLU A 490 19.52 14.41 7.05
N ARG A 491 18.33 14.69 6.51
CA ARG A 491 17.89 14.19 5.22
C ARG A 491 18.79 14.68 4.07
N ALA A 492 19.17 15.95 4.06
CA ALA A 492 20.10 16.51 3.07
C ALA A 492 21.50 15.89 3.18
N SER A 493 21.97 15.65 4.40
CA SER A 493 23.25 14.98 4.67
C SER A 493 23.24 13.53 4.19
N LEU A 494 22.13 12.81 4.41
CA LEU A 494 21.94 11.44 3.94
C LEU A 494 21.94 11.38 2.41
N TYR A 495 21.18 12.25 1.75
CA TYR A 495 21.18 12.34 0.28
C TYR A 495 22.58 12.60 -0.28
N SER A 496 23.32 13.54 0.30
CA SER A 496 24.70 13.85 -0.12
C SER A 496 25.65 12.65 0.04
N ALA A 497 25.49 11.86 1.11
CA ALA A 497 26.29 10.65 1.32
C ALA A 497 25.99 9.57 0.27
N ILE A 498 24.71 9.40 -0.12
CA ILE A 498 24.30 8.48 -1.18
C ILE A 498 24.88 8.91 -2.53
N VAL A 499 24.77 10.19 -2.89
CA VAL A 499 25.35 10.74 -4.13
C VAL A 499 26.85 10.44 -4.19
N ARG A 500 27.57 10.76 -3.11
CA ARG A 500 29.00 10.49 -3.00
C ARG A 500 29.32 9.01 -3.19
N ALA A 501 28.50 8.09 -2.64
CA ALA A 501 28.71 6.65 -2.80
C ALA A 501 28.72 6.25 -4.29
N PHE A 502 27.68 6.63 -5.03
CA PHE A 502 27.58 6.35 -6.47
C PHE A 502 28.71 7.02 -7.26
N GLU A 503 28.98 8.30 -7.02
CA GLU A 503 30.08 9.03 -7.69
C GLU A 503 31.44 8.36 -7.45
N SER A 504 31.72 7.94 -6.20
CA SER A 504 33.01 7.36 -5.84
C SER A 504 33.22 5.99 -6.48
N PHE A 505 32.20 5.13 -6.52
CA PHE A 505 32.28 3.83 -7.18
C PHE A 505 32.25 3.94 -8.71
N ASN A 506 31.46 4.84 -9.29
CA ASN A 506 31.46 5.11 -10.73
C ASN A 506 32.85 5.58 -11.19
N LYS A 507 33.44 6.55 -10.47
CA LYS A 507 34.80 7.02 -10.77
C LYS A 507 35.83 5.90 -10.62
N TYR A 508 35.80 5.19 -9.49
CA TYR A 508 36.81 4.15 -9.22
C TYR A 508 36.75 2.99 -10.23
N THR A 509 35.55 2.55 -10.62
CA THR A 509 35.37 1.49 -11.63
C THR A 509 35.75 1.95 -13.03
N HIS A 510 35.51 3.21 -13.38
CA HIS A 510 36.00 3.82 -14.63
C HIS A 510 37.53 3.85 -14.69
N ASP A 511 38.18 4.29 -13.61
CA ASP A 511 39.64 4.38 -13.52
C ASP A 511 40.31 3.00 -13.42
N ASN A 512 39.60 1.97 -12.93
CA ASN A 512 40.11 0.61 -12.68
C ASN A 512 39.19 -0.47 -13.27
N PRO A 513 39.03 -0.54 -14.60
CA PRO A 513 38.07 -1.43 -15.27
C PRO A 513 38.37 -2.93 -15.12
N GLN A 514 39.53 -3.31 -14.57
CA GLN A 514 39.90 -4.70 -14.25
C GLN A 514 39.47 -5.14 -12.84
N ASN A 515 38.99 -4.21 -12.00
CA ASN A 515 38.60 -4.52 -10.62
C ASN A 515 37.17 -5.07 -10.54
N GLU A 516 37.04 -6.39 -10.63
CA GLU A 516 35.74 -7.09 -10.58
C GLU A 516 34.97 -6.89 -9.27
N LEU A 517 35.65 -6.67 -8.14
CA LEU A 517 35.00 -6.40 -6.87
C LEU A 517 34.28 -5.04 -6.90
N ALA A 518 34.96 -4.00 -7.38
CA ALA A 518 34.37 -2.67 -7.51
C ALA A 518 33.17 -2.67 -8.49
N LYS A 519 33.27 -3.41 -9.60
CA LYS A 519 32.14 -3.61 -10.52
C LYS A 519 30.96 -4.31 -9.85
N SER A 520 31.23 -5.34 -9.05
CA SER A 520 30.19 -6.09 -8.33
C SER A 520 29.47 -5.20 -7.33
N ILE A 521 30.20 -4.34 -6.60
CA ILE A 521 29.61 -3.35 -5.69
C ILE A 521 28.74 -2.36 -6.46
N LEU A 522 29.26 -1.75 -7.53
CA LEU A 522 28.51 -0.79 -8.33
C LEU A 522 27.26 -1.42 -8.96
N SER A 523 27.37 -2.65 -9.48
CA SER A 523 26.22 -3.40 -9.98
C SER A 523 25.18 -3.66 -8.90
N SER A 524 25.62 -3.98 -7.67
CA SER A 524 24.73 -4.15 -6.53
C SER A 524 24.02 -2.85 -6.15
N LEU A 525 24.74 -1.71 -6.12
CA LEU A 525 24.16 -0.39 -5.87
C LEU A 525 23.10 -0.03 -6.93
N ASN A 526 23.43 -0.20 -8.22
CA ASN A 526 22.53 0.08 -9.33
C ASN A 526 21.26 -0.80 -9.30
N SER A 527 21.43 -2.12 -9.14
CA SER A 527 20.31 -3.06 -9.08
C SER A 527 19.40 -2.81 -7.88
N ASN A 528 19.98 -2.48 -6.72
CA ASN A 528 19.18 -2.14 -5.53
C ASN A 528 18.46 -0.80 -5.67
N LEU A 529 19.07 0.20 -6.30
CA LEU A 529 18.39 1.46 -6.61
C LEU A 529 17.21 1.23 -7.56
N GLU A 530 17.42 0.51 -8.66
CA GLU A 530 16.37 0.11 -9.60
C GLU A 530 15.21 -0.58 -8.87
N SER A 531 15.50 -1.67 -8.14
CA SER A 531 14.49 -2.42 -7.39
C SER A 531 13.74 -1.55 -6.36
N THR A 532 14.43 -0.63 -5.70
CA THR A 532 13.83 0.29 -4.73
C THR A 532 12.86 1.26 -5.40
N LEU A 533 13.27 1.89 -6.51
CA LEU A 533 12.44 2.82 -7.25
C LEU A 533 11.24 2.13 -7.91
N GLU A 534 11.44 0.93 -8.45
CA GLU A 534 10.34 0.13 -8.99
C GLU A 534 9.34 -0.27 -7.90
N THR A 535 9.83 -0.65 -6.71
CA THR A 535 8.97 -0.98 -5.57
C THR A 535 8.18 0.24 -5.12
N LYS A 536 8.82 1.43 -5.03
CA LYS A 536 8.14 2.68 -4.70
C LYS A 536 7.06 3.01 -5.75
N ARG A 537 7.40 2.92 -7.03
CA ARG A 537 6.46 3.12 -8.15
C ARG A 537 5.27 2.16 -8.05
N LYS A 538 5.50 0.87 -7.86
CA LYS A 538 4.45 -0.15 -7.74
C LYS A 538 3.52 0.13 -6.56
N LYS A 539 4.05 0.51 -5.39
CA LYS A 539 3.25 0.91 -4.23
C LYS A 539 2.38 2.13 -4.53
N LEU A 540 2.94 3.15 -5.20
CA LEU A 540 2.18 4.34 -5.60
C LEU A 540 1.09 3.98 -6.62
N ASP A 541 1.38 3.07 -7.55
CA ASP A 541 0.44 2.58 -8.55
C ASP A 541 -0.72 1.84 -7.90
N GLU A 542 -0.45 0.87 -7.02
CA GLU A 542 -1.47 0.11 -6.27
C GLU A 542 -2.37 1.03 -5.46
N ARG A 543 -1.77 2.03 -4.80
CA ARG A 543 -2.50 3.01 -4.02
C ARG A 543 -3.39 3.91 -4.87
N TYR A 544 -2.86 4.39 -6.00
CA TYR A 544 -3.62 5.16 -6.97
C TYR A 544 -4.79 4.34 -7.55
N GLU A 545 -4.57 3.07 -7.93
CA GLU A 545 -5.65 2.24 -8.47
C GLU A 545 -6.75 1.98 -7.43
N THR A 546 -6.36 1.70 -6.19
CA THR A 546 -7.30 1.51 -5.08
C THR A 546 -8.15 2.76 -4.85
N LEU A 547 -7.52 3.94 -4.77
CA LEU A 547 -8.23 5.20 -4.57
C LEU A 547 -9.07 5.60 -5.79
N SER A 548 -8.57 5.35 -7.00
CA SER A 548 -9.31 5.57 -8.25
C SER A 548 -10.59 4.75 -8.29
N MET A 549 -10.55 3.48 -7.84
CA MET A 549 -11.74 2.66 -7.69
C MET A 549 -12.70 3.23 -6.65
N LYS A 550 -12.21 3.62 -5.47
CA LYS A 550 -13.04 4.22 -4.41
C LYS A 550 -13.76 5.49 -4.88
N LEU A 551 -13.08 6.37 -5.60
CA LEU A 551 -13.65 7.63 -6.12
C LEU A 551 -14.64 7.43 -7.27
N ARG A 552 -14.62 6.27 -7.95
CA ARG A 552 -15.54 5.95 -9.05
C ARG A 552 -16.83 5.27 -8.59
N GLY A 553 -16.85 4.69 -7.39
CA GLY A 553 -18.04 4.06 -6.84
C GLY A 553 -17.76 3.19 -5.62
N LYS A 554 -18.85 2.71 -5.01
CA LYS A 554 -18.85 1.97 -3.74
C LYS A 554 -18.64 0.48 -3.97
N GLY A 555 -17.48 0.12 -4.52
CA GLY A 555 -17.16 -1.26 -4.94
C GLY A 555 -17.30 -2.32 -3.84
N PHE A 556 -17.19 -1.92 -2.57
CA PHE A 556 -17.42 -2.79 -1.41
C PHE A 556 -18.86 -3.34 -1.35
N LEU A 557 -19.86 -2.62 -1.87
CA LEU A 557 -21.25 -3.09 -1.93
C LEU A 557 -21.38 -4.35 -2.80
N THR A 558 -20.70 -4.39 -3.95
CA THR A 558 -20.69 -5.55 -4.84
C THR A 558 -19.96 -6.74 -4.19
N ALA A 559 -18.86 -6.49 -3.48
CA ALA A 559 -18.14 -7.52 -2.74
C ALA A 559 -18.99 -8.12 -1.62
N LEU A 560 -19.69 -7.27 -0.86
CA LEU A 560 -20.64 -7.67 0.17
C LEU A 560 -21.77 -8.53 -0.43
N GLN A 561 -22.38 -8.08 -1.52
CA GLN A 561 -23.45 -8.84 -2.20
C GLN A 561 -22.98 -10.23 -2.63
N ASN A 562 -21.76 -10.37 -3.15
CA ASN A 562 -21.22 -11.66 -3.56
C ASN A 562 -21.02 -12.59 -2.36
N ARG A 563 -20.45 -12.09 -1.25
CA ARG A 563 -20.29 -12.88 -0.02
C ARG A 563 -21.62 -13.30 0.58
N ILE A 564 -22.63 -12.43 0.60
CA ILE A 564 -23.98 -12.79 1.07
C ILE A 564 -24.60 -13.86 0.16
N LYS A 565 -24.42 -13.78 -1.18
CA LYS A 565 -24.88 -14.81 -2.12
C LYS A 565 -24.20 -16.16 -1.86
N GLU A 566 -22.90 -16.18 -1.58
CA GLU A 566 -22.17 -17.40 -1.22
C GLU A 566 -22.69 -18.01 0.09
N ILE A 567 -22.87 -17.20 1.12
CA ILE A 567 -23.44 -17.62 2.41
C ILE A 567 -24.84 -18.22 2.21
N LYS A 568 -25.70 -17.54 1.43
CA LYS A 568 -27.05 -17.99 1.10
C LYS A 568 -27.02 -19.31 0.30
N THR A 569 -26.09 -19.45 -0.65
CA THR A 569 -25.95 -20.68 -1.45
C THR A 569 -25.55 -21.87 -0.57
N ASN A 570 -24.57 -21.69 0.31
CA ASN A 570 -24.12 -22.71 1.26
C ASN A 570 -25.23 -23.13 2.25
N LEU A 571 -26.07 -22.19 2.69
CA LEU A 571 -27.26 -22.49 3.50
C LEU A 571 -28.23 -23.40 2.72
N ASN A 572 -28.55 -23.05 1.48
CA ASN A 572 -29.50 -23.80 0.66
C ASN A 572 -28.99 -25.19 0.24
N GLU A 573 -27.68 -25.35 -0.02
CA GLU A 573 -27.08 -26.64 -0.36
C GLU A 573 -27.04 -27.62 0.81
N LYS A 574 -26.89 -27.10 2.04
CA LYS A 574 -26.79 -27.92 3.26
C LYS A 574 -28.11 -28.08 4.00
N SER A 575 -29.12 -27.27 3.67
CA SER A 575 -30.44 -27.36 4.28
C SER A 575 -31.14 -28.65 3.86
N THR A 576 -31.87 -29.24 4.80
CA THR A 576 -32.76 -30.39 4.51
C THR A 576 -34.15 -29.97 4.06
N GLY A 577 -34.44 -28.65 4.06
CA GLY A 577 -35.74 -28.07 3.71
C GLY A 577 -36.86 -28.29 4.74
N LEU A 578 -36.55 -28.91 5.88
CA LEU A 578 -37.52 -29.25 6.93
C LEU A 578 -37.47 -28.31 8.14
N ASP A 579 -36.41 -27.51 8.26
CA ASP A 579 -36.19 -26.62 9.40
C ASP A 579 -36.69 -25.19 9.10
N SER A 580 -37.63 -24.71 9.91
CA SER A 580 -38.23 -23.39 9.73
C SER A 580 -37.25 -22.24 10.01
N SER A 581 -36.24 -22.44 10.86
CA SER A 581 -35.20 -21.45 11.14
C SER A 581 -34.28 -21.24 9.94
N GLU A 582 -33.97 -22.29 9.19
CA GLU A 582 -33.16 -22.20 7.96
C GLU A 582 -33.90 -21.43 6.86
N TYR A 583 -35.20 -21.69 6.69
CA TYR A 583 -36.04 -20.97 5.74
C TYR A 583 -36.19 -19.48 6.08
N GLU A 584 -36.40 -19.15 7.36
CA GLU A 584 -36.47 -17.76 7.83
C GLU A 584 -35.16 -17.00 7.59
N LEU A 585 -34.01 -17.65 7.81
CA LEU A 585 -32.70 -17.06 7.55
C LEU A 585 -32.45 -16.83 6.05
N ASP A 586 -32.88 -17.75 5.18
CA ASP A 586 -32.77 -17.56 3.72
C ASP A 586 -33.57 -16.34 3.23
N LEU A 587 -34.77 -16.11 3.78
CA LEU A 587 -35.59 -14.94 3.50
C LEU A 587 -34.92 -13.64 3.98
N LYS A 588 -34.34 -13.63 5.19
CA LYS A 588 -33.59 -12.47 5.69
C LYS A 588 -32.36 -12.16 4.82
N LEU A 589 -31.61 -13.18 4.39
CA LEU A 589 -30.48 -13.01 3.47
C LEU A 589 -30.93 -12.48 2.11
N GLN A 590 -32.09 -12.92 1.61
CA GLN A 590 -32.67 -12.39 0.38
C GLN A 590 -33.03 -10.91 0.53
N GLU A 591 -33.65 -10.53 1.65
CA GLU A 591 -34.01 -9.16 1.94
C GLU A 591 -32.77 -8.26 2.01
N LEU A 592 -31.71 -8.70 2.69
CA LEU A 592 -30.43 -7.98 2.74
C LEU A 592 -29.81 -7.79 1.35
N LEU A 593 -29.88 -8.79 0.47
CA LEU A 593 -29.42 -8.67 -0.93
C LEU A 593 -30.21 -7.60 -1.70
N ILE A 594 -31.53 -7.53 -1.51
CA ILE A 594 -32.39 -6.51 -2.15
C ILE A 594 -32.10 -5.12 -1.57
N GLN A 595 -31.89 -5.02 -0.26
CA GLN A 595 -31.57 -3.76 0.41
C GLN A 595 -30.21 -3.22 -0.06
N THR A 596 -29.17 -4.05 -0.08
CA THR A 596 -27.83 -3.69 -0.57
C THR A 596 -27.83 -3.25 -2.03
N GLU A 597 -28.67 -3.83 -2.90
CA GLU A 597 -28.82 -3.39 -4.29
C GLU A 597 -29.35 -1.95 -4.40
N LYS A 598 -30.38 -1.62 -3.61
CA LYS A 598 -30.99 -0.28 -3.56
C LYS A 598 -30.04 0.79 -3.04
N LEU A 599 -29.12 0.41 -2.16
CA LEU A 599 -28.13 1.30 -1.54
C LEU A 599 -27.02 1.77 -2.49
N SER A 600 -26.96 1.27 -3.72
CA SER A 600 -25.88 1.61 -4.68
C SER A 600 -25.74 3.10 -4.96
N ASN A 601 -26.82 3.88 -4.79
CA ASN A 601 -26.85 5.34 -4.98
C ASN A 601 -27.02 6.12 -3.66
N SER A 602 -27.02 5.45 -2.51
CA SER A 602 -27.22 6.08 -1.19
C SER A 602 -25.93 6.66 -0.63
N ARG A 603 -26.04 7.64 0.28
CA ARG A 603 -24.86 8.20 0.97
C ARG A 603 -24.20 7.16 1.86
N VAL A 604 -22.91 7.34 2.15
CA VAL A 604 -22.14 6.36 2.94
C VAL A 604 -22.70 6.22 4.36
N GLU A 605 -23.18 7.32 4.95
CA GLU A 605 -23.84 7.33 6.26
C GLU A 605 -25.12 6.49 6.26
N GLU A 606 -25.95 6.61 5.21
CA GLU A 606 -27.17 5.81 5.06
C GLU A 606 -26.86 4.32 4.88
N ILE A 607 -25.80 4.00 4.13
CA ILE A 607 -25.33 2.62 3.95
C ILE A 607 -24.92 2.03 5.29
N LYS A 608 -24.12 2.78 6.05
CA LYS A 608 -23.64 2.38 7.37
C LYS A 608 -24.80 2.14 8.33
N GLU A 609 -25.72 3.09 8.45
CA GLU A 609 -26.91 2.96 9.30
C GLU A 609 -27.75 1.74 8.90
N THR A 610 -27.91 1.49 7.60
CA THR A 610 -28.65 0.31 7.11
C THR A 610 -27.95 -1.00 7.49
N PHE A 611 -26.62 -1.05 7.41
CA PHE A 611 -25.84 -2.23 7.78
C PHE A 611 -25.83 -2.46 9.29
N GLU A 612 -25.74 -1.40 10.10
CA GLU A 612 -25.85 -1.49 11.56
C GLU A 612 -27.25 -2.00 11.97
N GLN A 613 -28.31 -1.51 11.33
CA GLN A 613 -29.68 -1.99 11.55
C GLN A 613 -29.84 -3.45 11.12
N ALA A 614 -29.30 -3.83 9.96
CA ALA A 614 -29.32 -5.21 9.50
C ALA A 614 -28.58 -6.13 10.47
N LEU A 615 -27.37 -5.77 10.88
CA LEU A 615 -26.55 -6.51 11.85
C LEU A 615 -27.30 -6.72 13.18
N GLN A 616 -27.92 -5.66 13.70
CA GLN A 616 -28.73 -5.74 14.91
C GLN A 616 -29.93 -6.70 14.73
N SER A 617 -30.64 -6.58 13.60
CA SER A 617 -31.74 -7.49 13.23
C SER A 617 -31.30 -8.95 13.12
N PHE A 618 -30.09 -9.23 12.64
CA PHE A 618 -29.54 -10.58 12.65
C PHE A 618 -29.22 -11.04 14.08
N ARG A 619 -28.63 -10.20 14.94
CA ARG A 619 -28.25 -10.57 16.32
C ARG A 619 -29.45 -10.83 17.26
N GLU A 620 -30.60 -10.20 17.02
CA GLU A 620 -31.79 -10.35 17.86
C GLU A 620 -32.54 -11.67 17.66
N VAL A 621 -32.41 -12.30 16.49
CA VAL A 621 -33.10 -13.55 16.17
C VAL A 621 -32.28 -14.74 16.68
N ARG A 622 -32.95 -15.66 17.40
CA ARG A 622 -32.34 -16.92 17.84
C ARG A 622 -32.84 -18.08 17.00
N PHE A 623 -31.92 -18.71 16.27
CA PHE A 623 -32.21 -19.90 15.48
C PHE A 623 -31.92 -21.18 16.26
N THR A 624 -32.69 -22.22 15.96
CA THR A 624 -32.63 -23.51 16.68
C THR A 624 -31.68 -24.51 16.01
N SER A 625 -31.50 -24.44 14.69
CA SER A 625 -30.57 -25.30 13.96
C SER A 625 -29.12 -24.82 14.03
N GLU A 626 -28.17 -25.76 14.11
CA GLU A 626 -26.74 -25.47 14.13
C GLU A 626 -26.28 -24.80 12.83
N LEU A 627 -26.81 -25.23 11.68
CA LEU A 627 -26.54 -24.64 10.38
C LEU A 627 -26.99 -23.17 10.34
N ALA A 628 -28.21 -22.85 10.79
CA ALA A 628 -28.72 -21.49 10.81
C ALA A 628 -27.92 -20.57 11.76
N ARG A 629 -27.46 -21.08 12.91
CA ARG A 629 -26.58 -20.32 13.82
C ARG A 629 -25.23 -19.99 13.20
N ASN A 630 -24.58 -20.98 12.57
CA ASN A 630 -23.29 -20.75 11.91
C ASN A 630 -23.41 -19.76 10.74
N THR A 631 -24.47 -19.88 9.94
CA THR A 631 -24.77 -18.95 8.84
C THR A 631 -25.07 -17.53 9.35
N GLN A 632 -25.76 -17.40 10.48
CA GLN A 632 -25.98 -16.10 11.15
C GLN A 632 -24.66 -15.47 11.59
N GLU A 633 -23.77 -16.22 12.25
CA GLU A 633 -22.46 -15.72 12.68
C GLU A 633 -21.61 -15.23 11.51
N TRP A 634 -21.58 -15.99 10.39
CA TRP A 634 -20.85 -15.59 9.19
C TRP A 634 -21.43 -14.32 8.55
N THR A 635 -22.76 -14.20 8.57
CA THR A 635 -23.46 -13.01 8.04
C THR A 635 -23.14 -11.77 8.88
N CYS A 636 -23.17 -11.90 10.20
CA CYS A 636 -22.79 -10.83 11.13
C CYS A 636 -21.34 -10.37 10.90
N LEU A 637 -20.41 -11.31 10.72
CA LEU A 637 -19.00 -10.99 10.46
C LEU A 637 -18.81 -10.24 9.15
N VAL A 638 -19.48 -10.67 8.08
CA VAL A 638 -19.41 -9.99 6.77
C VAL A 638 -20.05 -8.59 6.80
N LEU A 639 -21.10 -8.40 7.62
CA LEU A 639 -21.70 -7.09 7.84
C LEU A 639 -20.79 -6.16 8.66
N ASP A 640 -20.18 -6.66 9.74
CA ASP A 640 -19.19 -5.91 10.54
C ASP A 640 -18.02 -5.44 9.64
N GLU A 641 -17.47 -6.33 8.79
CA GLU A 641 -16.42 -5.96 7.83
C GLU A 641 -16.88 -4.90 6.81
N ALA A 642 -18.13 -4.97 6.35
CA ALA A 642 -18.66 -3.98 5.41
C ALA A 642 -18.94 -2.62 6.06
N ILE A 643 -19.30 -2.59 7.35
CA ILE A 643 -19.43 -1.36 8.14
C ILE A 643 -18.07 -0.70 8.28
N ASP A 644 -17.04 -1.46 8.64
CA ASP A 644 -15.66 -0.94 8.74
C ASP A 644 -15.16 -0.44 7.39
N GLU A 645 -15.36 -1.20 6.32
CA GLU A 645 -14.95 -0.80 4.97
C GLU A 645 -15.70 0.45 4.49
N SER A 646 -16.96 0.66 4.90
CA SER A 646 -17.71 1.87 4.55
C SER A 646 -17.06 3.15 5.07
N LEU A 647 -16.35 3.11 6.21
CA LEU A 647 -15.63 4.26 6.77
C LEU A 647 -14.53 4.76 5.82
N ASN A 648 -13.92 3.86 5.05
CA ASN A 648 -12.91 4.17 4.04
C ASN A 648 -13.47 4.92 2.82
N TYR A 649 -14.80 5.04 2.71
CA TYR A 649 -15.50 5.79 1.67
C TYR A 649 -16.10 7.10 2.18
N SER A 650 -15.90 7.45 3.46
CA SER A 650 -16.29 8.76 3.97
C SER A 650 -15.55 9.88 3.23
N VAL A 651 -16.18 11.06 3.12
CA VAL A 651 -15.57 12.22 2.43
C VAL A 651 -14.23 12.58 3.06
N GLU A 652 -14.14 12.56 4.39
CA GLU A 652 -12.89 12.81 5.12
C GLU A 652 -11.78 11.82 4.72
N SER A 653 -12.07 10.51 4.76
CA SER A 653 -11.09 9.47 4.39
C SER A 653 -10.65 9.63 2.93
N LEU A 654 -11.60 9.82 2.01
CA LEU A 654 -11.30 9.97 0.59
C LEU A 654 -10.47 11.22 0.31
N MET A 655 -10.81 12.37 0.91
CA MET A 655 -10.06 13.61 0.70
C MET A 655 -8.66 13.54 1.29
N SER A 656 -8.52 12.93 2.48
CA SER A 656 -7.21 12.68 3.10
C SER A 656 -6.35 11.75 2.24
N GLU A 657 -6.94 10.67 1.70
CA GLU A 657 -6.25 9.75 0.78
C GLU A 657 -5.87 10.44 -0.54
N VAL A 658 -6.71 11.33 -1.08
CA VAL A 658 -6.43 12.14 -2.29
C VAL A 658 -5.24 13.06 -2.05
N ILE A 659 -5.23 13.83 -0.96
CA ILE A 659 -4.13 14.75 -0.63
C ILE A 659 -2.83 13.97 -0.49
N LYS A 660 -2.84 12.90 0.31
CA LYS A 660 -1.65 12.10 0.57
C LYS A 660 -1.13 11.45 -0.72
N SER A 661 -2.01 10.85 -1.53
CA SER A 661 -1.60 10.22 -2.79
C SER A 661 -1.10 11.23 -3.81
N TYR A 662 -1.72 12.42 -3.89
CA TYR A 662 -1.29 13.49 -4.79
C TYR A 662 0.13 13.95 -4.44
N ASN A 663 0.36 14.23 -3.15
CA ASN A 663 1.65 14.70 -2.66
C ASN A 663 2.74 13.65 -2.82
N GLU A 664 2.45 12.37 -2.56
CA GLU A 664 3.42 11.28 -2.77
C GLU A 664 3.79 11.08 -4.26
N LEU A 665 2.81 11.15 -5.17
CA LEU A 665 3.06 11.07 -6.61
C LEU A 665 3.90 12.27 -7.09
N ASP A 666 3.57 13.48 -6.65
CA ASP A 666 4.26 14.70 -7.05
C ASP A 666 5.67 14.78 -6.45
N ASN A 667 5.86 14.39 -5.20
CA ASN A 667 7.16 14.30 -4.55
C ASN A 667 8.06 13.28 -5.26
N PHE A 668 7.55 12.06 -5.52
CA PHE A 668 8.34 11.06 -6.22
C PHE A 668 8.74 11.54 -7.62
N LYS A 669 7.81 12.18 -8.36
CA LYS A 669 8.09 12.80 -9.66
C LYS A 669 9.23 13.83 -9.57
N LYS A 670 9.16 14.76 -8.60
CA LYS A 670 10.18 15.80 -8.38
C LYS A 670 11.56 15.24 -8.05
N THR A 671 11.63 14.05 -7.45
CA THR A 671 12.90 13.38 -7.11
C THR A 671 13.48 12.51 -8.23
N LEU A 672 12.74 12.23 -9.32
CA LEU A 672 13.27 11.41 -10.42
C LEU A 672 14.56 11.97 -11.06
N PRO A 673 14.72 13.29 -11.26
CA PRO A 673 15.96 13.86 -11.78
C PRO A 673 17.19 13.56 -10.91
N ASP A 674 17.01 13.55 -9.59
CA ASP A 674 18.06 13.25 -8.62
C ASP A 674 18.54 11.79 -8.76
N PHE A 675 17.61 10.84 -8.90
CA PHE A 675 17.96 9.44 -9.14
C PHE A 675 18.61 9.19 -10.50
N LYS A 676 18.21 9.95 -11.53
CA LYS A 676 18.81 9.88 -12.86
C LYS A 676 20.30 10.25 -12.86
N ILE A 677 20.72 11.15 -11.97
CA ILE A 677 22.14 11.50 -11.79
C ILE A 677 22.93 10.29 -11.25
N LEU A 678 22.33 9.50 -10.37
CA LEU A 678 22.96 8.32 -9.78
C LEU A 678 23.04 7.14 -10.75
N TYR A 679 21.95 6.90 -11.49
CA TYR A 679 21.81 5.78 -12.41
C TYR A 679 20.87 6.14 -13.56
N ASP A 680 21.41 6.35 -14.77
CA ASP A 680 20.69 6.95 -15.90
C ASP A 680 19.94 5.97 -16.80
N SER A 681 20.10 4.66 -16.58
CA SER A 681 19.59 3.63 -17.50
C SER A 681 18.09 3.32 -17.38
N LEU A 682 17.40 3.91 -16.39
CA LEU A 682 15.96 3.73 -16.20
C LEU A 682 15.12 4.67 -17.09
N SER A 683 13.87 4.28 -17.35
CA SER A 683 12.93 5.02 -18.20
C SER A 683 12.29 6.23 -17.50
N TYR A 684 13.09 7.13 -16.93
CA TYR A 684 12.61 8.26 -16.11
C TYR A 684 11.55 9.15 -16.79
N ALA A 685 11.70 9.43 -18.08
CA ALA A 685 10.75 10.27 -18.82
C ALA A 685 9.36 9.60 -18.94
N GLU A 686 9.32 8.28 -19.13
CA GLU A 686 8.07 7.53 -19.14
C GLU A 686 7.43 7.54 -17.75
N TRP A 687 8.24 7.36 -16.70
CA TRP A 687 7.77 7.35 -15.32
C TRP A 687 7.21 8.71 -14.91
N GLU A 688 7.89 9.80 -15.25
CA GLU A 688 7.45 11.17 -15.01
C GLU A 688 6.08 11.44 -15.66
N SER A 689 5.93 11.07 -16.94
CA SER A 689 4.66 11.21 -17.67
C SER A 689 3.54 10.36 -17.05
N ASN A 690 3.85 9.16 -16.57
CA ASN A 690 2.87 8.28 -15.93
C ASN A 690 2.41 8.84 -14.58
N LEU A 691 3.36 9.25 -13.72
CA LEU A 691 3.07 9.84 -12.41
C LEU A 691 2.26 11.13 -12.54
N GLU A 692 2.61 12.00 -13.48
CA GLU A 692 1.86 13.23 -13.76
C GLU A 692 0.43 12.94 -14.22
N ARG A 693 0.27 12.02 -15.18
CA ARG A 693 -1.06 11.60 -15.65
C ARG A 693 -1.93 11.06 -14.51
N LYS A 694 -1.35 10.26 -13.61
CA LYS A 694 -2.07 9.70 -12.45
C LYS A 694 -2.44 10.77 -11.43
N ARG A 695 -1.51 11.67 -11.12
CA ARG A 695 -1.73 12.83 -10.24
C ARG A 695 -2.89 13.69 -10.75
N ASP A 696 -2.86 14.06 -12.03
CA ASP A 696 -3.87 14.96 -12.62
C ASP A 696 -5.23 14.25 -12.77
N HIS A 697 -5.23 12.97 -13.13
CA HIS A 697 -6.46 12.19 -13.20
C HIS A 697 -7.10 11.99 -11.82
N MET A 698 -6.32 11.92 -10.74
CA MET A 698 -6.86 11.83 -9.38
C MET A 698 -7.59 13.11 -8.96
N VAL A 699 -7.07 14.28 -9.33
CA VAL A 699 -7.78 15.56 -9.16
C VAL A 699 -9.11 15.54 -9.92
N HIS A 700 -9.11 15.05 -11.16
CA HIS A 700 -10.31 14.91 -11.97
C HIS A 700 -11.34 13.94 -11.35
N LEU A 701 -10.89 12.81 -10.80
CA LEU A 701 -11.76 11.85 -10.12
C LEU A 701 -12.37 12.44 -8.85
N ALA A 702 -11.59 13.15 -8.03
CA ALA A 702 -12.09 13.84 -6.84
C ALA A 702 -13.14 14.90 -7.21
N ALA A 703 -12.86 15.73 -8.23
CA ALA A 703 -13.80 16.74 -8.72
C ALA A 703 -15.11 16.12 -9.25
N ARG A 704 -15.01 15.01 -9.99
CA ARG A 704 -16.18 14.27 -10.47
C ARG A 704 -16.98 13.66 -9.33
N TYR A 705 -16.32 13.08 -8.32
CA TYR A 705 -16.96 12.54 -7.13
C TYR A 705 -17.75 13.62 -6.39
N ILE A 706 -17.13 14.78 -6.14
CA ILE A 706 -17.75 15.94 -5.49
C ILE A 706 -18.99 16.42 -6.26
N ALA A 707 -18.88 16.58 -7.58
CA ALA A 707 -20.00 17.00 -8.41
C ALA A 707 -21.13 15.96 -8.46
N HIS A 708 -20.80 14.67 -8.48
CA HIS A 708 -21.77 13.58 -8.54
C HIS A 708 -22.56 13.43 -7.24
N GLU A 709 -21.87 13.47 -6.09
CA GLU A 709 -22.49 13.37 -4.76
C GLU A 709 -23.15 14.69 -4.30
N GLY A 710 -22.92 15.78 -5.03
CA GLY A 710 -23.52 17.09 -4.77
C GLY A 710 -23.01 17.77 -3.50
N LEU A 711 -21.72 17.56 -3.17
CA LEU A 711 -21.08 18.08 -1.95
C LEU A 711 -20.82 19.59 -2.04
N ASP A 712 -20.96 20.30 -0.93
CA ASP A 712 -20.65 21.72 -0.84
C ASP A 712 -19.12 21.92 -0.78
N LEU A 713 -18.57 22.61 -1.78
CA LEU A 713 -17.13 22.81 -1.89
C LEU A 713 -16.52 23.54 -0.68
N GLU A 714 -17.26 24.44 -0.05
CA GLU A 714 -16.75 25.24 1.06
C GLU A 714 -17.01 24.62 2.43
N LYS A 715 -18.19 24.02 2.64
CA LYS A 715 -18.55 23.39 3.92
C LYS A 715 -18.04 21.96 4.03
N ASP A 716 -18.16 21.17 2.96
CA ASP A 716 -17.94 19.73 3.01
C ASP A 716 -16.55 19.33 2.49
N ILE A 717 -15.85 20.18 1.73
CA ILE A 717 -14.55 19.82 1.09
C ILE A 717 -13.38 20.67 1.60
N LYS A 718 -13.48 22.00 1.53
CA LYS A 718 -12.40 22.93 1.90
C LYS A 718 -11.77 22.69 3.28
N PRO A 719 -12.50 22.29 4.35
CA PRO A 719 -11.89 22.03 5.65
C PRO A 719 -10.79 20.95 5.64
N PHE A 720 -10.81 20.04 4.65
CA PHE A 720 -9.81 18.99 4.52
C PHE A 720 -8.51 19.44 3.86
N PHE A 721 -8.43 20.67 3.33
CA PHE A 721 -7.26 21.21 2.63
C PHE A 721 -6.62 22.43 3.34
N PRO A 722 -6.28 22.36 4.64
CA PRO A 722 -5.77 23.51 5.39
C PRO A 722 -4.38 23.99 4.91
N HIS A 723 -3.58 23.08 4.35
CA HIS A 723 -2.21 23.36 3.88
C HIS A 723 -2.00 23.09 2.38
N ASP A 724 -3.04 22.60 1.68
CA ASP A 724 -2.98 22.12 0.30
C ASP A 724 -3.88 22.95 -0.64
N SER A 725 -3.84 24.28 -0.48
CA SER A 725 -4.73 25.21 -1.20
C SER A 725 -4.61 25.11 -2.72
N ALA A 726 -3.43 24.79 -3.24
CA ALA A 726 -3.22 24.63 -4.69
C ALA A 726 -3.97 23.42 -5.27
N ILE A 727 -4.06 22.32 -4.53
CA ILE A 727 -4.81 21.12 -4.94
C ILE A 727 -6.30 21.41 -4.85
N TYR A 728 -6.73 22.02 -3.72
CA TYR A 728 -8.12 22.42 -3.53
C TYR A 728 -8.61 23.31 -4.66
N LEU A 729 -7.86 24.34 -5.06
CA LEU A 729 -8.26 25.24 -6.16
C LEU A 729 -8.43 24.51 -7.49
N GLN A 730 -7.61 23.49 -7.78
CA GLN A 730 -7.77 22.67 -8.99
C GLN A 730 -9.04 21.81 -8.91
N ILE A 731 -9.28 21.17 -7.76
CA ILE A 731 -10.49 20.36 -7.52
C ILE A 731 -11.74 21.25 -7.60
N GLU A 732 -11.73 22.41 -6.95
CA GLU A 732 -12.82 23.39 -6.93
C GLU A 732 -13.18 23.86 -8.34
N ALA A 733 -12.19 24.31 -9.12
CA ALA A 733 -12.42 24.77 -10.48
C ALA A 733 -13.01 23.68 -11.38
N LEU A 734 -12.48 22.46 -11.30
CA LEU A 734 -12.98 21.32 -12.08
C LEU A 734 -14.37 20.87 -11.63
N ALA A 735 -14.64 20.83 -10.32
CA ALA A 735 -15.94 20.44 -9.78
C ALA A 735 -17.03 21.43 -10.18
N ILE A 736 -16.76 22.74 -10.14
CA ILE A 736 -17.66 23.78 -10.62
C ILE A 736 -17.94 23.60 -12.13
N GLY A 737 -16.90 23.31 -12.92
CA GLY A 737 -17.04 23.01 -14.36
C GLY A 737 -17.88 21.76 -14.64
N LEU A 738 -17.85 20.78 -13.74
CA LEU A 738 -18.63 19.53 -13.80
C LEU A 738 -20.05 19.65 -13.22
N GLY A 739 -20.43 20.82 -12.71
CA GLY A 739 -21.80 21.10 -12.24
C GLY A 739 -21.98 21.24 -10.73
N ALA A 740 -20.91 21.23 -9.93
CA ALA A 740 -20.99 21.56 -8.50
C ALA A 740 -21.45 23.01 -8.29
N ARG A 741 -22.11 23.27 -7.16
CA ARG A 741 -22.62 24.60 -6.81
C ARG A 741 -21.46 25.54 -6.47
N ASN A 742 -21.49 26.76 -6.99
CA ASN A 742 -20.46 27.76 -6.71
C ASN A 742 -20.68 28.37 -5.30
N PRO A 743 -19.71 28.27 -4.37
CA PRO A 743 -19.84 28.82 -3.02
C PRO A 743 -20.16 30.31 -2.97
N HIS A 744 -19.65 31.10 -3.92
CA HIS A 744 -19.94 32.53 -3.98
C HIS A 744 -21.41 32.84 -4.27
N ILE A 745 -22.06 32.01 -5.10
CA ILE A 745 -23.49 32.16 -5.40
C ILE A 745 -24.33 31.80 -4.18
N ILE A 746 -23.96 30.73 -3.45
CA ILE A 746 -24.69 30.30 -2.25
C ILE A 746 -24.69 31.41 -1.19
N ARG A 747 -23.53 32.03 -0.91
CA ARG A 747 -23.43 33.13 0.06
C ARG A 747 -24.33 34.32 -0.28
N LEU A 748 -24.35 34.73 -1.55
CA LEU A 748 -25.17 35.85 -2.00
C LEU A 748 -26.68 35.55 -1.87
N LEU A 749 -27.09 34.29 -2.12
CA LEU A 749 -28.48 33.86 -1.95
C LEU A 749 -28.92 33.89 -0.47
N ASP A 750 -28.06 33.45 0.45
CA ASP A 750 -28.35 33.48 1.88
C ASP A 750 -28.49 34.92 2.42
N GLU A 751 -27.63 35.85 1.97
CA GLU A 751 -27.75 37.27 2.31
C GLU A 751 -29.05 37.90 1.79
N ASN A 752 -29.46 37.58 0.55
CA ASN A 752 -30.72 38.05 -0.01
C ASN A 752 -31.93 37.56 0.77
N ARG A 753 -31.92 36.29 1.21
CA ARG A 753 -33.00 35.73 2.03
C ARG A 753 -33.16 36.51 3.35
N LEU A 754 -32.06 36.77 4.04
CA LEU A 754 -32.06 37.54 5.29
C LEU A 754 -32.56 38.99 5.09
N ASN A 755 -32.20 39.61 3.97
CA ASN A 755 -32.69 40.96 3.64
C ASN A 755 -34.20 40.98 3.36
N LEU A 756 -34.75 39.94 2.71
CA LEU A 756 -36.19 39.81 2.46
C LEU A 756 -36.99 39.65 3.75
N GLU A 757 -36.54 38.77 4.66
CA GLU A 757 -37.18 38.58 5.97
C GLU A 757 -37.26 39.89 6.76
N LYS A 758 -36.20 40.70 6.70
CA LYS A 758 -36.16 42.01 7.36
C LYS A 758 -37.09 43.04 6.71
N ILE A 759 -37.28 42.99 5.38
CA ILE A 759 -38.23 43.88 4.69
C ILE A 759 -39.67 43.55 5.10
N ASP A 760 -40.03 42.27 5.18
CA ASP A 760 -41.39 41.85 5.58
C ASP A 760 -41.74 42.31 7.00
N GLU A 761 -40.79 42.23 7.93
CA GLU A 761 -40.95 42.75 9.29
C GLU A 761 -41.21 44.27 9.31
N LEU A 762 -40.42 45.04 8.55
CA LEU A 762 -40.55 46.50 8.49
C LEU A 762 -41.87 46.93 7.82
N VAL A 763 -42.34 46.20 6.80
CA VAL A 763 -43.63 46.45 6.14
C VAL A 763 -44.80 46.21 7.10
N LEU A 764 -44.73 45.16 7.94
CA LEU A 764 -45.75 44.90 8.94
C LEU A 764 -45.84 46.03 9.97
N ILE A 765 -44.69 46.53 10.45
CA ILE A 765 -44.63 47.67 11.37
C ILE A 765 -45.21 48.93 10.72
N GLN A 766 -44.87 49.20 9.47
CA GLN A 766 -45.40 50.34 8.73
C GLN A 766 -46.93 50.28 8.55
N ASP A 767 -47.50 49.11 8.25
CA ASP A 767 -48.95 48.93 8.11
C ASP A 767 -49.68 49.16 9.45
N GLN A 768 -49.12 48.66 10.56
CA GLN A 768 -49.64 48.90 11.90
C GLN A 768 -49.65 50.40 12.24
N GLN A 769 -48.56 51.11 11.96
CA GLN A 769 -48.46 52.55 12.18
C GLN A 769 -49.41 53.34 11.26
N SER A 770 -49.57 52.94 9.99
CA SER A 770 -50.50 53.57 9.04
C SER A 770 -51.96 53.42 9.47
N LYS A 771 -52.34 52.24 9.99
CA LYS A 771 -53.66 52.00 10.58
C LYS A 771 -53.89 52.86 11.81
N ALA A 772 -52.88 53.01 12.68
CA ALA A 772 -52.97 53.87 13.86
C ALA A 772 -53.16 55.35 13.48
N ILE A 773 -52.42 55.87 12.49
CA ILE A 773 -52.60 57.24 11.97
C ILE A 773 -54.00 57.44 11.42
N LYS A 774 -54.52 56.48 10.63
CA LYS A 774 -55.87 56.59 10.06
C LYS A 774 -56.92 56.71 11.17
N VAL A 775 -56.84 55.86 12.19
CA VAL A 775 -57.76 55.89 13.35
C VAL A 775 -57.66 57.21 14.11
N LEU A 776 -56.44 57.70 14.37
CA LEU A 776 -56.22 58.98 15.05
C LEU A 776 -56.69 60.18 14.21
N THR A 777 -56.58 60.09 12.89
CA THR A 777 -57.05 61.12 11.94
C THR A 777 -58.57 61.17 11.89
N ASP A 778 -59.23 60.01 11.78
CA ASP A 778 -60.70 59.92 11.82
C ASP A 778 -61.24 60.43 13.16
N ASN A 779 -60.58 60.08 14.28
CA ASN A 779 -60.90 60.61 15.60
C ASN A 779 -60.70 62.14 15.67
N THR A 780 -59.67 62.68 15.03
CA THR A 780 -59.41 64.13 14.99
C THR A 780 -60.49 64.85 14.20
N ILE A 781 -60.87 64.34 13.02
CA ILE A 781 -61.95 64.90 12.20
C ILE A 781 -63.29 64.88 12.96
N GLN A 782 -63.59 63.76 13.63
CA GLN A 782 -64.79 63.64 14.46
C GLN A 782 -64.78 64.64 15.63
N GLN A 783 -63.65 64.80 16.31
CA GLN A 783 -63.51 65.76 17.40
C GLN A 783 -63.61 67.22 16.91
N GLU A 784 -63.00 67.55 15.76
CA GLU A 784 -63.11 68.88 15.16
C GLU A 784 -64.55 69.20 14.75
N SER A 785 -65.27 68.23 14.18
CA SER A 785 -66.71 68.36 13.89
C SER A 785 -67.53 68.56 15.17
N LEU A 786 -67.25 67.80 16.23
CA LEU A 786 -67.92 67.94 17.52
C LEU A 786 -67.62 69.31 18.16
N ILE A 787 -66.37 69.78 18.12
CA ILE A 787 -65.99 71.11 18.60
C ILE A 787 -66.79 72.20 17.87
N GLU A 788 -66.99 72.06 16.56
CA GLU A 788 -67.75 73.05 15.78
C GLU A 788 -69.24 73.01 16.09
N GLN A 789 -69.83 71.82 16.25
CA GLN A 789 -71.21 71.67 16.72
C GLN A 789 -71.41 72.27 18.12
N LEU A 790 -70.46 72.05 19.04
CA LEU A 790 -70.51 72.61 20.39
C LEU A 790 -70.39 74.14 20.37
N ARG A 791 -69.60 74.72 19.44
CA ARG A 791 -69.50 76.18 19.25
C ARG A 791 -70.77 76.80 18.70
N GLU A 792 -71.41 76.16 17.73
CA GLU A 792 -72.71 76.64 17.22
C GLU A 792 -73.75 76.58 18.34
N ARG A 793 -73.77 75.51 19.13
CA ARG A 793 -74.61 75.40 20.32
C ARG A 793 -74.32 76.49 21.35
N GLU A 794 -73.04 76.84 21.54
CA GLU A 794 -72.60 77.94 22.40
C GLU A 794 -73.12 79.29 21.89
N LYS A 795 -73.01 79.58 20.59
CA LYS A 795 -73.55 80.80 19.96
C LYS A 795 -75.07 80.88 20.08
N GLU A 796 -75.77 79.78 19.81
CA GLU A 796 -77.22 79.67 20.00
C GLU A 796 -77.60 79.96 21.46
N LEU A 797 -76.91 79.34 22.42
CA LEU A 797 -77.12 79.61 23.84
C LEU A 797 -76.81 81.06 24.20
N TYR A 798 -75.80 81.69 23.58
CA TYR A 798 -75.46 83.09 23.83
C TYR A 798 -76.54 84.04 23.28
N SER A 799 -77.08 83.74 22.10
CA SER A 799 -78.21 84.45 21.47
C SER A 799 -79.47 84.34 22.34
N VAL A 800 -79.82 83.11 22.71
CA VAL A 800 -80.97 82.81 23.58
C VAL A 800 -80.80 83.45 24.95
N ASN A 801 -79.58 83.45 25.52
CA ASN A 801 -79.28 84.12 26.80
C ASN A 801 -79.44 85.64 26.70
N ASN A 802 -78.97 86.28 25.61
CA ASN A 802 -79.18 87.72 25.39
C ASN A 802 -80.67 88.07 25.22
N GLU A 803 -81.46 87.25 24.51
CA GLU A 803 -82.91 87.42 24.37
C GLU A 803 -83.65 87.21 25.71
N LEU A 804 -83.29 86.18 26.49
CA LEU A 804 -83.84 85.94 27.83
C LEU A 804 -83.48 87.07 28.82
N ARG A 805 -82.27 87.63 28.72
CA ARG A 805 -81.84 88.79 29.54
C ARG A 805 -82.61 90.06 29.22
N LEU A 806 -83.11 90.20 27.99
CA LEU A 806 -84.00 91.29 27.57
C LEU A 806 -85.47 91.05 27.97
N MET A 807 -85.91 89.79 28.10
CA MET A 807 -87.28 89.43 28.50
C MET A 807 -87.51 89.25 30.01
N SER A 808 -86.46 89.06 30.81
CA SER A 808 -86.60 88.77 32.26
C SER A 808 -86.47 90.03 33.14
N GLN A 809 -87.57 90.78 33.30
CA GLN A 809 -87.86 91.46 34.57
C GLN A 809 -88.62 90.57 35.57
N GLU A 810 -89.12 89.38 35.19
CA GLU A 810 -89.78 88.45 36.13
C GLU A 810 -89.60 86.97 35.75
N LYS A 811 -88.51 86.32 36.23
CA LYS A 811 -88.43 84.91 36.70
C LYS A 811 -86.98 84.47 36.96
N THR A 812 -86.60 84.28 38.23
CA THR A 812 -85.23 84.02 38.70
C THR A 812 -84.97 82.54 39.04
N GLY A 813 -84.90 81.65 38.05
CA GLY A 813 -84.50 80.25 38.29
C GLY A 813 -83.83 79.52 37.11
N GLU A 814 -84.25 79.80 35.87
CA GLU A 814 -83.71 79.11 34.68
C GLU A 814 -82.36 79.67 34.20
N SER A 815 -81.97 80.86 34.63
CA SER A 815 -80.71 81.52 34.24
C SER A 815 -79.45 80.82 34.79
N GLU A 816 -79.48 80.30 36.02
CA GLU A 816 -78.32 79.64 36.64
C GLU A 816 -78.00 78.26 36.03
N GLN A 817 -79.01 77.48 35.63
CA GLN A 817 -78.79 76.18 34.97
C GLN A 817 -78.16 76.34 33.58
N LEU A 818 -78.54 77.39 32.84
CA LEU A 818 -77.98 77.68 31.53
C LEU A 818 -76.52 78.15 31.62
N VAL A 819 -76.16 78.90 32.66
CA VAL A 819 -74.76 79.30 32.93
C VAL A 819 -73.89 78.08 33.25
N LYS A 820 -74.34 77.18 34.12
CA LYS A 820 -73.60 75.94 34.42
C LYS A 820 -73.43 75.04 33.18
N LYS A 821 -74.45 74.99 32.32
CA LYS A 821 -74.37 74.22 31.05
C LYS A 821 -73.39 74.84 30.06
N LYS A 822 -73.29 76.17 30.01
CA LYS A 822 -72.26 76.88 29.24
C LYS A 822 -70.86 76.57 29.75
N GLU A 823 -70.62 76.67 31.06
CA GLU A 823 -69.30 76.40 31.66
C GLU A 823 -68.86 74.93 31.42
N GLN A 824 -69.80 73.98 31.50
CA GLN A 824 -69.54 72.58 31.17
C GLN A 824 -69.15 72.40 29.70
N LEU A 825 -69.87 73.03 28.77
CA LEU A 825 -69.55 72.99 27.34
C LEU A 825 -68.20 73.62 27.02
N GLU A 826 -67.85 74.75 27.65
CA GLU A 826 -66.54 75.39 27.53
C GLU A 826 -65.41 74.49 28.06
N MET A 827 -65.67 73.72 29.11
CA MET A 827 -64.72 72.74 29.64
C MET A 827 -64.57 71.54 28.69
N ASP A 828 -65.66 71.03 28.14
CA ASP A 828 -65.65 69.92 27.18
C ASP A 828 -64.91 70.31 25.88
N VAL A 829 -65.13 71.53 25.37
CA VAL A 829 -64.40 72.08 24.21
C VAL A 829 -62.90 72.21 24.51
N ARG A 830 -62.51 72.63 25.72
CA ARG A 830 -61.09 72.71 26.12
C ARG A 830 -60.43 71.33 26.17
N ASN A 831 -61.10 70.35 26.78
CA ASN A 831 -60.60 68.98 26.86
C ASN A 831 -60.48 68.33 25.47
N LEU A 832 -61.47 68.53 24.59
CA LEU A 832 -61.42 68.03 23.22
C LEU A 832 -60.29 68.66 22.41
N LYS A 833 -60.06 69.98 22.55
CA LYS A 833 -58.92 70.66 21.88
C LYS A 833 -57.57 70.12 22.34
N GLN A 834 -57.41 69.88 23.65
CA GLN A 834 -56.17 69.29 24.17
C GLN A 834 -55.95 67.90 23.57
N LYS A 835 -56.98 67.05 23.55
CA LYS A 835 -56.91 65.71 22.98
C LYS A 835 -56.64 65.72 21.46
N THR A 836 -57.22 66.68 20.74
CA THR A 836 -56.92 66.91 19.31
C THR A 836 -55.46 67.32 19.09
N GLN A 837 -54.91 68.17 19.95
CA GLN A 837 -53.51 68.59 19.87
C GLN A 837 -52.55 67.42 20.17
N GLU A 838 -52.87 66.61 21.17
CA GLU A 838 -52.12 65.39 21.51
C GLU A 838 -52.14 64.37 20.37
N HIS A 839 -53.30 64.10 19.76
CA HIS A 839 -53.40 63.24 18.59
C HIS A 839 -52.60 63.78 17.40
N LYS A 840 -52.62 65.09 17.13
CA LYS A 840 -51.81 65.71 16.05
C LYS A 840 -50.32 65.50 16.27
N LYS A 841 -49.84 65.67 17.50
CA LYS A 841 -48.43 65.42 17.84
C LYS A 841 -48.03 63.94 17.63
N VAL A 842 -48.88 63.01 18.04
CA VAL A 842 -48.65 61.57 17.83
C VAL A 842 -48.70 61.21 16.34
N ILE A 843 -49.60 61.83 15.56
CA ILE A 843 -49.65 61.66 14.11
C ILE A 843 -48.36 62.17 13.46
N ASP A 844 -47.81 63.31 13.88
CA ASP A 844 -46.55 63.85 13.35
C ASP A 844 -45.37 62.94 13.69
N GLU A 845 -45.27 62.44 14.92
CA GLU A 845 -44.23 61.52 15.36
C GLU A 845 -44.30 60.17 14.61
N LEU A 846 -45.49 59.58 14.47
CA LEU A 846 -45.69 58.36 13.68
C LEU A 846 -45.44 58.60 12.19
N SER A 847 -45.78 59.78 11.66
CA SER A 847 -45.51 60.13 10.26
C SER A 847 -44.00 60.22 9.99
N GLN A 848 -43.23 60.81 10.92
CA GLN A 848 -41.76 60.84 10.83
C GLN A 848 -41.16 59.43 10.90
N GLN A 849 -41.69 58.56 11.77
CA GLN A 849 -41.27 57.16 11.85
C GLN A 849 -41.60 56.39 10.57
N ILE A 850 -42.78 56.58 9.98
CA ILE A 850 -43.15 55.97 8.68
C ILE A 850 -42.20 56.44 7.57
N VAL A 851 -41.81 57.71 7.55
CA VAL A 851 -40.82 58.22 6.58
C VAL A 851 -39.45 57.56 6.79
N ALA A 852 -39.00 57.42 8.04
CA ALA A 852 -37.74 56.76 8.36
C ALA A 852 -37.76 55.26 8.01
N LEU A 853 -38.84 54.55 8.34
CA LEU A 853 -39.08 53.15 7.99
C LEU A 853 -39.14 52.95 6.47
N ASN A 854 -39.84 53.84 5.75
CA ASN A 854 -39.87 53.81 4.29
C ASN A 854 -38.48 53.97 3.68
N ASN A 855 -37.66 54.88 4.20
CA ASN A 855 -36.29 55.06 3.73
C ASN A 855 -35.45 53.79 3.96
N GLN A 856 -35.59 53.13 5.11
CA GLN A 856 -34.91 51.85 5.38
C GLN A 856 -35.38 50.71 4.47
N ILE A 857 -36.70 50.62 4.20
CA ILE A 857 -37.26 49.64 3.26
C ILE A 857 -36.71 49.90 1.85
N VAL A 858 -36.65 51.15 1.41
CA VAL A 858 -36.10 51.54 0.10
C VAL A 858 -34.62 51.20 0.01
N GLU A 859 -33.82 51.49 1.03
CA GLU A 859 -32.39 51.18 1.07
C GLU A 859 -32.13 49.67 1.03
N LEU A 860 -32.87 48.87 1.82
CA LEU A 860 -32.76 47.41 1.81
C LEU A 860 -33.23 46.80 0.48
N LYS A 861 -34.27 47.36 -0.15
CA LYS A 861 -34.72 46.94 -1.48
C LYS A 861 -33.64 47.22 -2.54
N LEU A 862 -33.06 48.41 -2.54
CA LEU A 862 -31.94 48.77 -3.44
C LEU A 862 -30.76 47.83 -3.26
N LYS A 863 -30.38 47.52 -2.02
CA LYS A 863 -29.29 46.60 -1.72
C LYS A 863 -29.60 45.17 -2.21
N ASN A 864 -30.83 44.71 -2.03
CA ASN A 864 -31.28 43.39 -2.48
C ASN A 864 -31.37 43.31 -4.02
N GLU A 865 -31.80 44.38 -4.68
CA GLU A 865 -31.76 44.51 -6.15
C GLU A 865 -30.32 44.50 -6.65
N GLU A 866 -29.39 45.21 -5.99
CA GLU A 866 -27.97 45.21 -6.34
C GLU A 866 -27.35 43.80 -6.19
N GLN A 867 -27.64 43.12 -5.09
CA GLN A 867 -27.19 41.74 -4.88
C GLN A 867 -27.81 40.77 -5.88
N THR A 868 -29.10 40.92 -6.19
CA THR A 868 -29.78 40.15 -7.25
C THR A 868 -29.15 40.41 -8.61
N HIS A 869 -28.76 41.65 -8.91
CA HIS A 869 -28.02 42.00 -10.12
C HIS A 869 -26.60 41.42 -10.13
N ARG A 870 -25.93 41.30 -8.98
CA ARG A 870 -24.62 40.63 -8.88
C ARG A 870 -24.75 39.12 -9.05
N ILE A 871 -25.76 38.48 -8.48
CA ILE A 871 -26.07 37.06 -8.72
C ILE A 871 -26.36 36.85 -10.20
N SER A 872 -27.28 37.64 -10.75
CA SER A 872 -27.58 37.65 -12.18
C SER A 872 -26.38 38.03 -13.01
N GLY A 873 -25.41 38.79 -12.51
CA GLY A 873 -24.18 39.22 -13.18
C GLY A 873 -23.13 38.11 -13.21
N LEU A 874 -22.99 37.34 -12.14
CA LEU A 874 -22.14 36.14 -12.08
C LEU A 874 -22.77 34.98 -12.87
N GLU A 875 -24.09 34.84 -12.81
CA GLU A 875 -24.85 33.96 -13.68
C GLU A 875 -24.82 34.45 -15.13
N ALA A 876 -24.86 35.75 -15.37
CA ALA A 876 -24.71 36.35 -16.69
C ALA A 876 -23.30 36.26 -17.20
N GLU A 877 -22.23 36.31 -16.39
CA GLU A 877 -20.87 36.01 -16.82
C GLU A 877 -20.76 34.55 -17.22
N LYS A 878 -21.41 33.64 -16.48
CA LYS A 878 -21.51 32.22 -16.86
C LYS A 878 -22.32 32.03 -18.15
N ILE A 879 -23.41 32.77 -18.31
CA ILE A 879 -24.22 32.81 -19.53
C ILE A 879 -23.51 33.59 -20.64
N GLN A 880 -22.61 34.53 -20.33
CA GLN A 880 -21.86 35.37 -21.25
C GLN A 880 -20.57 34.68 -21.68
N GLU A 881 -20.03 33.75 -20.89
CA GLU A 881 -18.99 32.81 -21.26
C GLU A 881 -19.61 31.71 -22.14
N LYS A 882 -20.80 31.22 -21.77
CA LYS A 882 -21.64 30.40 -22.64
C LYS A 882 -22.08 31.13 -23.90
N GLN A 883 -22.41 32.42 -23.83
CA GLN A 883 -22.77 33.25 -24.98
C GLN A 883 -21.53 33.76 -25.71
N ARG A 884 -20.34 33.83 -25.13
CA ARG A 884 -19.07 34.08 -25.86
C ARG A 884 -18.69 32.83 -26.63
N SER A 885 -18.97 31.65 -26.08
CA SER A 885 -18.95 30.38 -26.82
C SER A 885 -20.03 30.36 -27.92
N GLN A 886 -21.26 30.79 -27.62
CA GLN A 886 -22.35 30.96 -28.60
C GLN A 886 -22.09 32.08 -29.61
N THR A 887 -21.36 33.13 -29.25
CA THR A 887 -21.03 34.28 -30.10
C THR A 887 -19.79 33.96 -30.92
N ALA A 888 -18.88 33.13 -30.42
CA ALA A 888 -17.87 32.47 -31.24
C ALA A 888 -18.54 31.50 -32.25
N GLU A 889 -19.60 30.78 -31.85
CA GLU A 889 -20.46 30.01 -32.77
C GLU A 889 -21.23 30.93 -33.73
N ASN A 890 -21.75 32.08 -33.29
CA ASN A 890 -22.46 33.03 -34.15
C ASN A 890 -21.51 33.80 -35.07
N ASN A 891 -20.26 34.03 -34.66
CA ASN A 891 -19.20 34.58 -35.49
C ASN A 891 -18.72 33.53 -36.50
N ALA A 892 -18.64 32.25 -36.11
CA ALA A 892 -18.45 31.15 -37.04
C ALA A 892 -19.66 31.00 -37.99
N GLN A 893 -20.88 31.27 -37.54
CA GLN A 893 -22.06 31.41 -38.41
C GLN A 893 -21.98 32.65 -39.30
N ALA A 894 -21.42 33.77 -38.83
CA ALA A 894 -21.22 34.98 -39.63
C ALA A 894 -20.13 34.76 -40.70
N GLU A 895 -19.06 34.02 -40.37
CA GLU A 895 -18.07 33.52 -41.33
C GLU A 895 -18.69 32.53 -42.31
N LEU A 896 -19.56 31.63 -41.86
CA LEU A 896 -20.34 30.74 -42.72
C LEU A 896 -21.27 31.54 -43.63
N ILE A 897 -21.92 32.60 -43.14
CA ILE A 897 -22.73 33.53 -43.94
C ILE A 897 -21.85 34.22 -44.98
N GLN A 898 -20.65 34.68 -44.62
CA GLN A 898 -19.68 35.22 -45.60
C GLN A 898 -19.27 34.17 -46.65
N GLN A 899 -19.05 32.92 -46.25
CA GLN A 899 -18.73 31.82 -47.18
C GLN A 899 -19.90 31.50 -48.11
N LEU A 900 -21.14 31.50 -47.59
CA LEU A 900 -22.37 31.30 -48.35
C LEU A 900 -22.62 32.44 -49.34
N LEU A 901 -22.21 33.66 -48.99
CA LEU A 901 -22.24 34.84 -49.87
C LEU A 901 -21.05 34.88 -50.85
N SER A 902 -20.12 33.92 -50.79
CA SER A 902 -19.03 33.87 -51.76
C SER A 902 -19.58 33.59 -53.18
N PRO A 903 -18.98 34.17 -54.23
CA PRO A 903 -19.42 33.93 -55.61
C PRO A 903 -19.47 32.43 -55.99
N LYS A 904 -18.60 31.62 -55.36
CA LYS A 904 -18.56 30.17 -55.53
C LYS A 904 -19.81 29.48 -55.00
N GLU A 905 -20.16 29.74 -53.74
CA GLU A 905 -21.32 29.12 -53.12
C GLU A 905 -22.62 29.68 -53.69
N ILE A 906 -22.66 30.96 -54.09
CA ILE A 906 -23.77 31.53 -54.87
C ILE A 906 -23.97 30.76 -56.19
N SER A 907 -22.90 30.45 -56.91
CA SER A 907 -23.01 29.72 -58.18
C SER A 907 -23.47 28.27 -57.98
N CYS A 908 -22.98 27.62 -56.93
CA CYS A 908 -23.44 26.27 -56.56
C CYS A 908 -24.90 26.29 -56.07
N ALA A 909 -25.32 27.32 -55.34
CA ALA A 909 -26.70 27.52 -54.94
C ALA A 909 -27.60 27.72 -56.17
N ASN A 910 -27.18 28.55 -57.13
CA ASN A 910 -27.90 28.75 -58.39
C ASN A 910 -28.07 27.44 -59.18
N LEU A 911 -27.09 26.53 -59.14
CA LEU A 911 -27.25 25.22 -59.77
C LEU A 911 -28.34 24.37 -59.14
N ILE A 912 -28.30 24.32 -57.81
CA ILE A 912 -29.28 23.59 -57.02
C ILE A 912 -30.66 24.17 -57.31
N GLU A 913 -30.81 25.50 -57.23
CA GLU A 913 -32.09 26.18 -57.34
C GLU A 913 -32.62 26.25 -58.79
N ALA A 914 -31.76 26.39 -59.80
CA ALA A 914 -32.21 26.55 -61.19
C ALA A 914 -32.35 25.23 -61.96
N GLN A 915 -31.68 24.15 -61.55
CA GLN A 915 -31.65 22.91 -62.32
C GLN A 915 -31.94 21.65 -61.50
N LEU A 916 -31.25 21.43 -60.37
CA LEU A 916 -31.37 20.18 -59.62
C LEU A 916 -32.68 20.09 -58.82
N VAL A 917 -33.07 21.17 -58.14
CA VAL A 917 -34.34 21.25 -57.41
C VAL A 917 -35.53 21.21 -58.38
N PRO A 918 -35.60 22.01 -59.46
CA PRO A 918 -36.70 21.93 -60.43
C PRO A 918 -36.85 20.53 -61.01
N SER A 919 -35.76 19.90 -61.47
CA SER A 919 -35.83 18.54 -62.03
C SER A 919 -36.34 17.52 -61.00
N THR A 920 -35.95 17.67 -59.73
CA THR A 920 -36.37 16.77 -58.65
C THR A 920 -37.82 17.01 -58.23
N ASN A 921 -38.25 18.28 -58.22
CA ASN A 921 -39.60 18.69 -57.91
C ASN A 921 -40.59 18.32 -59.03
N ASP A 922 -40.20 18.43 -60.30
CA ASP A 922 -41.03 17.99 -61.43
C ASP A 922 -41.39 16.51 -61.30
N TYR A 923 -40.43 15.70 -60.87
CA TYR A 923 -40.68 14.27 -60.62
C TYR A 923 -41.52 14.03 -59.35
N LEU A 924 -41.39 14.85 -58.31
CA LEU A 924 -42.29 14.81 -57.15
C LEU A 924 -43.73 15.21 -57.52
N HIS A 925 -43.91 16.27 -58.31
CA HIS A 925 -45.21 16.70 -58.83
C HIS A 925 -45.86 15.62 -59.69
N HIS A 926 -45.08 14.92 -60.52
CA HIS A 926 -45.59 13.76 -61.24
C HIS A 926 -46.20 12.71 -60.31
N LEU A 927 -45.58 12.43 -59.16
CA LEU A 927 -46.08 11.48 -58.17
C LEU A 927 -47.32 12.01 -57.43
N ILE A 928 -47.39 13.33 -57.16
CA ILE A 928 -48.55 13.99 -56.56
C ILE A 928 -49.76 13.98 -57.48
N GLU A 929 -49.59 14.24 -58.77
CA GLU A 929 -50.64 14.14 -59.78
C GLU A 929 -51.30 12.75 -59.82
N GLN A 930 -50.52 11.70 -59.56
CA GLN A 930 -51.08 10.35 -59.45
C GLN A 930 -51.86 10.16 -58.14
N ALA A 931 -51.41 10.78 -57.04
CA ALA A 931 -52.07 10.74 -55.73
C ALA A 931 -53.38 11.56 -55.69
N LYS A 932 -53.45 12.67 -56.43
CA LYS A 932 -54.64 13.53 -56.61
C LYS A 932 -55.82 12.84 -57.26
N LYS A 933 -55.58 12.03 -58.29
CA LYS A 933 -56.65 11.36 -59.05
C LYS A 933 -57.57 10.52 -58.17
N ILE A 934 -57.01 9.96 -57.10
CA ILE A 934 -57.69 9.05 -56.18
C ILE A 934 -57.98 9.71 -54.84
N ASN A 935 -57.16 10.64 -54.38
CA ASN A 935 -57.42 11.43 -53.19
C ASN A 935 -57.78 12.86 -53.60
N PRO A 936 -59.08 13.23 -53.58
CA PRO A 936 -59.48 14.57 -53.95
C PRO A 936 -58.89 15.66 -53.04
N LEU A 937 -58.41 15.33 -51.83
CA LEU A 937 -57.65 16.27 -50.97
C LEU A 937 -56.20 16.49 -51.41
N VAL A 938 -55.65 15.62 -52.25
CA VAL A 938 -54.34 15.87 -52.83
C VAL A 938 -54.51 16.91 -53.91
N THR A 939 -53.84 18.03 -53.71
CA THR A 939 -53.70 19.09 -54.69
C THR A 939 -52.33 18.95 -55.35
N ASP A 940 -51.96 19.82 -56.28
CA ASP A 940 -50.68 19.69 -57.02
C ASP A 940 -49.46 20.09 -56.15
N ASN A 941 -49.62 20.14 -54.82
CA ASN A 941 -48.63 20.63 -53.86
C ASN A 941 -47.64 19.53 -53.44
N ILE A 942 -46.38 19.90 -53.23
CA ILE A 942 -45.36 19.00 -52.66
C ILE A 942 -45.59 18.83 -51.16
N TYR A 943 -45.72 17.59 -50.72
CA TYR A 943 -45.96 17.21 -49.33
C TYR A 943 -44.68 16.70 -48.64
N GLU A 944 -44.58 16.87 -47.34
CA GLU A 944 -43.51 16.23 -46.57
C GLU A 944 -43.75 14.72 -46.44
N LYS A 945 -45.02 14.37 -46.25
CA LYS A 945 -45.61 13.09 -46.62
C LYS A 945 -46.99 13.35 -47.21
N LEU A 946 -47.33 12.60 -48.25
CA LEU A 946 -48.59 12.76 -48.98
C LEU A 946 -49.81 12.64 -48.01
N PRO A 947 -50.86 13.47 -48.20
CA PRO A 947 -51.99 13.63 -47.29
C PRO A 947 -52.69 12.35 -46.89
N PRO A 948 -53.29 12.33 -45.70
CA PRO A 948 -54.22 11.27 -45.37
C PRO A 948 -55.40 11.30 -46.35
N PHE A 949 -55.84 10.10 -46.66
CA PHE A 949 -56.76 9.84 -47.75
C PHE A 949 -58.18 10.30 -47.42
N ASN A 950 -58.81 11.04 -48.34
CA ASN A 950 -60.21 11.40 -48.26
C ASN A 950 -60.79 11.42 -49.67
N GLY A 951 -60.82 10.24 -50.29
CA GLY A 951 -61.62 9.91 -51.46
C GLY A 951 -62.51 8.73 -51.12
N SER A 952 -62.95 7.96 -52.12
CA SER A 952 -63.78 6.79 -51.83
C SER A 952 -63.00 5.72 -51.05
N GLU A 953 -63.65 5.01 -50.11
CA GLU A 953 -63.01 3.95 -49.31
C GLU A 953 -62.31 2.86 -50.16
N ALA A 954 -62.72 2.72 -51.43
CA ALA A 954 -62.10 1.81 -52.38
C ALA A 954 -60.68 2.23 -52.83
N ASP A 955 -60.36 3.52 -52.78
CA ASP A 955 -59.14 4.09 -53.36
C ASP A 955 -57.93 4.12 -52.39
N LYS A 956 -58.14 3.84 -51.11
CA LYS A 956 -57.13 4.02 -50.03
C LYS A 956 -55.81 3.25 -50.24
N SER A 957 -55.84 2.06 -50.83
CA SER A 957 -54.64 1.20 -50.94
C SER A 957 -53.66 1.63 -52.04
N ASN A 958 -54.15 2.06 -53.22
CA ASN A 958 -53.28 2.43 -54.34
C ASN A 958 -52.46 3.70 -54.03
N TYR A 959 -53.03 4.54 -53.17
CA TYR A 959 -52.40 5.72 -52.61
C TYR A 959 -51.09 5.38 -51.86
N GLU A 960 -51.07 4.32 -51.04
CA GLU A 960 -49.93 3.95 -50.20
C GLU A 960 -48.65 3.59 -50.97
N LYS A 961 -48.74 3.12 -52.24
CA LYS A 961 -47.55 2.81 -53.06
C LYS A 961 -46.85 4.04 -53.61
N ILE A 962 -47.64 5.03 -54.00
CA ILE A 962 -47.13 6.31 -54.50
C ILE A 962 -46.28 6.97 -53.39
N VAL A 963 -46.70 6.80 -52.14
CA VAL A 963 -45.96 7.26 -50.95
C VAL A 963 -44.52 6.73 -50.90
N ALA A 964 -44.24 5.46 -51.23
CA ALA A 964 -42.89 4.91 -51.09
C ALA A 964 -41.84 5.51 -52.08
N LYS A 965 -42.21 5.69 -53.36
CA LYS A 965 -41.34 6.36 -54.34
C LYS A 965 -41.16 7.83 -54.00
N TYR A 966 -42.26 8.44 -53.57
CA TYR A 966 -42.27 9.81 -53.11
C TYR A 966 -41.25 10.01 -51.98
N ASP A 967 -41.20 9.13 -50.99
CA ASP A 967 -40.28 9.23 -49.85
C ASP A 967 -38.78 9.24 -50.25
N ILE A 968 -38.36 8.43 -51.24
CA ILE A 968 -36.95 8.38 -51.69
C ILE A 968 -36.57 9.63 -52.49
N THR A 969 -37.40 10.03 -53.45
CA THR A 969 -37.16 11.26 -54.21
C THR A 969 -37.25 12.47 -53.29
N LYS A 970 -38.15 12.42 -52.30
CA LYS A 970 -38.26 13.44 -51.27
C LYS A 970 -36.98 13.51 -50.46
N LYS A 971 -36.39 12.39 -50.03
CA LYS A 971 -35.07 12.37 -49.36
C LYS A 971 -33.94 13.00 -50.20
N MET A 972 -33.93 12.81 -51.52
CA MET A 972 -32.95 13.47 -52.39
C MET A 972 -33.22 14.99 -52.54
N SER A 973 -34.50 15.38 -52.62
CA SER A 973 -34.92 16.77 -52.55
C SER A 973 -34.53 17.39 -51.21
N ASP A 974 -34.67 16.64 -50.11
CA ASP A 974 -34.30 17.07 -48.77
C ASP A 974 -32.80 17.27 -48.69
N ILE A 975 -31.95 16.38 -49.24
CA ILE A 975 -30.49 16.60 -49.30
C ILE A 975 -30.12 17.88 -50.07
N LEU A 976 -30.78 18.15 -51.20
CA LEU A 976 -30.54 19.38 -51.97
C LEU A 976 -30.98 20.64 -51.21
N ASN A 977 -32.00 20.50 -50.37
CA ASN A 977 -32.59 21.56 -49.56
C ASN A 977 -32.07 21.60 -48.10
N ASP A 978 -31.18 20.67 -47.69
CA ASP A 978 -30.62 20.52 -46.34
C ASP A 978 -29.54 21.58 -46.06
N LYS A 979 -30.00 22.83 -46.01
CA LYS A 979 -29.22 24.03 -45.74
C LYS A 979 -28.75 24.10 -44.28
N GLU A 980 -29.24 23.23 -43.39
CA GLU A 980 -28.93 23.22 -41.96
C GLU A 980 -27.76 22.28 -41.63
N ASN A 981 -27.82 21.00 -42.02
CA ASN A 981 -26.77 20.02 -41.70
C ASN A 981 -25.65 19.99 -42.75
N ILE A 982 -25.91 20.56 -43.93
CA ILE A 982 -24.97 20.66 -45.05
C ILE A 982 -25.06 22.08 -45.64
N PRO A 983 -24.64 23.11 -44.89
CA PRO A 983 -24.96 24.49 -45.22
C PRO A 983 -24.40 24.92 -46.58
N LEU A 984 -23.18 24.52 -46.91
CA LEU A 984 -22.53 24.84 -48.17
C LEU A 984 -23.23 24.16 -49.38
N PRO A 985 -23.80 24.94 -50.33
CA PRO A 985 -24.35 24.41 -51.58
C PRO A 985 -23.44 23.40 -52.30
N SER A 986 -22.15 23.66 -52.36
CA SER A 986 -21.18 22.74 -52.97
C SER A 986 -21.15 21.35 -52.32
N SER A 987 -21.32 21.29 -50.99
CA SER A 987 -21.37 20.04 -50.23
C SER A 987 -22.67 19.27 -50.44
N ARG A 988 -23.79 19.97 -50.65
CA ARG A 988 -25.09 19.35 -50.98
C ARG A 988 -25.08 18.68 -52.35
N ILE A 989 -24.48 19.32 -53.37
CA ILE A 989 -24.33 18.72 -54.71
C ILE A 989 -23.54 17.40 -54.63
N LYS A 990 -22.48 17.35 -53.81
CA LYS A 990 -21.68 16.15 -53.61
C LYS A 990 -22.52 15.01 -53.02
N LYS A 991 -23.22 15.25 -51.90
CA LYS A 991 -24.05 14.20 -51.26
C LYS A 991 -25.25 13.78 -52.10
N PHE A 992 -25.87 14.70 -52.85
CA PHE A 992 -26.93 14.39 -53.80
C PHE A 992 -26.45 13.40 -54.87
N THR A 993 -25.28 13.66 -55.46
CA THR A 993 -24.69 12.80 -56.51
C THR A 993 -24.39 11.40 -56.00
N GLU A 994 -23.87 11.28 -54.77
CA GLU A 994 -23.65 9.98 -54.14
C GLU A 994 -24.95 9.21 -53.85
N THR A 995 -26.02 9.91 -53.43
CA THR A 995 -27.32 9.29 -53.08
C THR A 995 -28.04 8.77 -54.32
N LEU A 996 -27.97 9.52 -55.42
CA LEU A 996 -28.48 9.13 -56.72
C LEU A 996 -27.83 7.82 -57.22
N GLN A 997 -26.50 7.71 -57.08
CA GLN A 997 -25.74 6.52 -57.48
C GLN A 997 -26.11 5.27 -56.68
N ARG A 998 -26.37 5.41 -55.37
CA ARG A 998 -26.65 4.25 -54.51
C ARG A 998 -28.04 3.63 -54.73
N ASN A 999 -29.04 4.40 -55.18
CA ASN A 999 -30.45 3.98 -55.22
C ASN A 999 -31.00 3.70 -56.63
N ASP A 1000 -30.15 3.79 -57.67
CA ASP A 1000 -30.58 3.68 -59.06
C ASP A 1000 -31.31 2.35 -59.38
N LYS A 1001 -30.90 1.25 -58.75
CA LYS A 1001 -31.54 -0.07 -58.93
C LYS A 1001 -32.97 -0.12 -58.38
N THR A 1002 -33.21 0.39 -57.18
CA THR A 1002 -34.52 0.36 -56.50
C THR A 1002 -35.54 1.28 -57.16
N LEU A 1003 -35.10 2.45 -57.63
CA LEU A 1003 -35.95 3.39 -58.35
C LEU A 1003 -36.33 2.87 -59.76
N ALA A 1004 -35.62 1.85 -60.26
CA ALA A 1004 -35.78 1.24 -61.57
C ALA A 1004 -36.63 -0.05 -61.61
N GLU A 1005 -37.15 -0.57 -60.49
CA GLU A 1005 -37.86 -1.87 -60.45
C GLU A 1005 -39.24 -1.89 -61.14
N HIS A 1006 -39.85 -0.73 -61.42
CA HIS A 1006 -41.02 -0.62 -62.30
C HIS A 1006 -40.62 0.06 -63.62
N ARG A 1007 -41.25 -0.31 -64.75
CA ARG A 1007 -41.07 0.38 -66.05
C ARG A 1007 -41.64 1.82 -65.97
N ASP A 1008 -40.89 2.71 -65.33
CA ASP A 1008 -41.19 4.12 -65.11
C ASP A 1008 -40.29 4.97 -66.01
N PRO A 1009 -40.75 5.36 -67.21
CA PRO A 1009 -39.93 6.07 -68.18
C PRO A 1009 -39.53 7.49 -67.72
N GLU A 1010 -40.30 8.10 -66.80
CA GLU A 1010 -40.05 9.45 -66.29
C GLU A 1010 -38.83 9.50 -65.37
N TRP A 1011 -38.62 8.45 -64.57
CA TRP A 1011 -37.41 8.29 -63.74
C TRP A 1011 -36.10 8.42 -64.56
N LYS A 1012 -36.01 7.70 -65.69
CA LYS A 1012 -34.78 7.69 -66.53
C LYS A 1012 -34.45 9.06 -67.12
N ARG A 1013 -35.46 9.88 -67.40
CA ARG A 1013 -35.29 11.23 -67.93
C ARG A 1013 -34.78 12.19 -66.87
N TYR A 1014 -35.31 12.10 -65.66
CA TYR A 1014 -34.89 12.88 -64.50
C TYR A 1014 -33.38 12.74 -64.21
N VAL A 1015 -32.87 11.50 -64.08
CA VAL A 1015 -31.46 11.23 -63.75
C VAL A 1015 -30.47 11.87 -64.75
N LYS A 1016 -30.79 11.81 -66.05
CA LYS A 1016 -29.93 12.33 -67.12
C LYS A 1016 -29.77 13.86 -67.05
N ASN A 1017 -30.84 14.58 -66.74
CA ASN A 1017 -30.82 16.05 -66.71
C ASN A 1017 -29.98 16.58 -65.52
N CYS A 1018 -30.08 15.94 -64.36
CA CYS A 1018 -29.30 16.31 -63.18
C CYS A 1018 -27.77 16.20 -63.39
N LEU A 1019 -27.30 15.19 -64.12
CA LEU A 1019 -25.86 14.99 -64.35
C LEU A 1019 -25.26 16.01 -65.34
N ILE A 1020 -26.03 16.45 -66.33
CA ILE A 1020 -25.59 17.47 -67.29
C ILE A 1020 -25.43 18.83 -66.60
N ALA A 1021 -26.40 19.18 -65.75
CA ALA A 1021 -26.41 20.41 -64.95
C ALA A 1021 -25.12 20.58 -64.13
N ILE A 1022 -24.74 19.54 -63.39
CA ILE A 1022 -23.56 19.54 -62.51
C ILE A 1022 -22.26 19.74 -63.31
N GLY A 1023 -22.17 19.23 -64.54
CA GLY A 1023 -20.98 19.32 -65.38
C GLY A 1023 -20.65 20.73 -65.89
N VAL A 1024 -21.64 21.61 -66.03
CA VAL A 1024 -21.46 22.96 -66.64
C VAL A 1024 -20.80 23.96 -65.67
N ILE A 1025 -20.97 23.81 -64.35
CA ILE A 1025 -20.45 24.78 -63.35
C ILE A 1025 -19.04 24.42 -62.85
N CYS A 1026 -18.66 23.14 -62.88
CA CYS A 1026 -17.34 22.71 -62.42
C CYS A 1026 -16.16 23.21 -63.28
N THR A 1027 -16.40 23.85 -64.43
CA THR A 1027 -15.34 24.38 -65.32
C THR A 1027 -14.96 25.84 -65.06
N GLY A 1028 -15.64 26.56 -64.16
CA GLY A 1028 -15.38 27.99 -63.89
C GLY A 1028 -15.00 28.37 -62.46
N ILE A 1029 -15.18 27.51 -61.45
CA ILE A 1029 -15.22 27.94 -60.03
C ILE A 1029 -14.50 26.98 -59.05
N ILE A 1030 -14.10 25.76 -59.44
CA ILE A 1030 -13.35 24.82 -58.57
C ILE A 1030 -12.21 24.15 -59.35
N PRO A 1031 -10.93 24.48 -59.10
CA PRO A 1031 -9.80 23.63 -59.49
C PRO A 1031 -9.50 22.65 -58.33
N GLY A 1032 -9.38 21.34 -58.50
CA GLY A 1032 -9.52 20.45 -59.64
C GLY A 1032 -9.64 19.00 -59.13
N ILE A 1033 -9.87 18.03 -60.04
CA ILE A 1033 -9.75 16.55 -59.88
C ILE A 1033 -11.05 15.70 -59.82
N VAL A 1034 -12.21 16.11 -59.29
CA VAL A 1034 -13.35 15.14 -59.13
C VAL A 1034 -14.19 14.87 -60.40
N ALA A 1035 -14.06 15.65 -61.48
CA ALA A 1035 -14.89 15.49 -62.69
C ALA A 1035 -14.26 14.80 -63.91
N LEU A 1036 -12.97 14.43 -63.94
CA LEU A 1036 -12.47 13.62 -65.08
C LEU A 1036 -12.96 12.15 -65.05
N MET A 1037 -13.52 11.66 -63.94
CA MET A 1037 -13.72 10.20 -63.67
C MET A 1037 -15.15 9.63 -63.85
N ALA A 1038 -16.21 10.43 -64.00
CA ALA A 1038 -17.59 9.92 -64.08
C ALA A 1038 -18.07 9.46 -65.48
N TYR A 1039 -17.33 9.74 -66.56
CA TYR A 1039 -17.75 9.35 -67.93
C TYR A 1039 -16.84 8.32 -68.62
N SER A 1040 -15.80 7.82 -67.96
CA SER A 1040 -14.99 6.71 -68.49
C SER A 1040 -15.69 5.33 -68.35
N THR A 1041 -16.79 5.22 -67.59
CA THR A 1041 -17.39 3.94 -67.19
C THR A 1041 -18.67 3.52 -67.93
N LEU A 1042 -19.18 4.31 -68.90
CA LEU A 1042 -20.36 3.95 -69.72
C LEU A 1042 -20.07 3.83 -71.23
N LYS A 1043 -18.83 3.49 -71.62
CA LYS A 1043 -18.49 3.12 -73.01
C LYS A 1043 -18.76 1.63 -73.30
N GLY A 1044 -20.01 1.32 -73.63
CA GLY A 1044 -20.42 0.09 -74.31
C GLY A 1044 -20.84 0.38 -75.76
N LYS A 1045 -20.01 -0.05 -76.72
CA LYS A 1045 -20.23 -0.13 -78.19
C LYS A 1045 -20.74 1.14 -78.92
N SER A 1046 -19.84 1.78 -79.67
CA SER A 1046 -19.95 1.87 -81.14
C SER A 1046 -18.67 2.50 -81.74
N SER A 1047 -17.93 1.72 -82.55
CA SER A 1047 -17.18 2.21 -83.73
C SER A 1047 -18.11 3.06 -84.63
N PRO A 1048 -17.68 3.77 -85.69
CA PRO A 1048 -16.40 4.38 -86.05
C PRO A 1048 -16.54 5.89 -86.41
N MET A 1049 -15.38 6.55 -86.46
CA MET A 1049 -14.96 7.70 -87.29
C MET A 1049 -15.97 8.81 -87.73
N PHE A 1050 -15.67 10.07 -87.38
CA PHE A 1050 -15.17 11.13 -88.28
C PHE A 1050 -15.51 12.54 -87.72
N PHE A 1051 -14.63 13.54 -87.49
CA PHE A 1051 -13.18 13.67 -87.13
C PHE A 1051 -12.93 15.12 -86.58
N THR A 1052 -12.10 15.26 -85.50
CA THR A 1052 -11.03 16.29 -85.24
C THR A 1052 -11.37 17.77 -84.98
N ASN A 1053 -10.67 18.56 -84.13
CA ASN A 1053 -9.55 18.47 -83.15
C ASN A 1053 -9.38 19.90 -82.55
N SER A 1054 -8.87 20.24 -81.36
CA SER A 1054 -8.42 19.58 -80.11
C SER A 1054 -8.07 20.74 -79.13
N ALA A 1055 -8.65 20.89 -77.94
CA ALA A 1055 -8.47 20.15 -76.69
C ALA A 1055 -7.15 20.41 -75.94
N GLY A 1056 -7.28 20.97 -74.74
CA GLY A 1056 -6.68 20.41 -73.51
C GLY A 1056 -5.21 20.66 -73.22
N LYS A 1057 -4.39 21.04 -74.21
CA LYS A 1057 -2.93 21.13 -74.03
C LYS A 1057 -2.44 22.50 -73.54
N GLU A 1058 -3.11 23.58 -73.90
CA GLU A 1058 -2.66 24.95 -73.58
C GLU A 1058 -3.00 25.37 -72.14
N TYR A 1059 -4.03 24.75 -71.55
CA TYR A 1059 -4.46 25.02 -70.17
C TYR A 1059 -3.53 24.35 -69.13
N THR A 1060 -2.93 23.21 -69.47
CA THR A 1060 -1.95 22.52 -68.61
C THR A 1060 -0.60 23.25 -68.57
N ASP A 1061 -0.15 23.82 -69.68
CA ASP A 1061 1.17 24.47 -69.80
C ASP A 1061 1.25 25.85 -69.11
N LYS A 1062 0.12 26.53 -68.90
CA LYS A 1062 0.06 27.85 -68.21
C LYS A 1062 0.18 27.74 -66.69
N VAL A 1063 -0.27 26.62 -66.10
CA VAL A 1063 -0.28 26.41 -64.65
C VAL A 1063 1.10 25.97 -64.13
N GLU A 1064 1.89 25.28 -64.96
CA GLU A 1064 3.26 24.84 -64.62
C GLU A 1064 4.27 26.02 -64.57
N LYS A 1065 4.05 27.08 -65.38
CA LYS A 1065 4.96 28.24 -65.46
C LYS A 1065 4.87 29.24 -64.30
N SER A 1066 3.76 29.28 -63.56
CA SER A 1066 3.58 30.24 -62.46
C SER A 1066 4.06 29.71 -61.10
N LEU A 1067 4.31 28.40 -60.98
CA LEU A 1067 4.79 27.73 -59.77
C LEU A 1067 6.31 27.87 -59.54
N THR A 1068 7.06 28.51 -60.44
CA THR A 1068 8.54 28.51 -60.41
C THR A 1068 9.21 29.86 -60.10
N GLN A 1069 8.48 30.93 -59.74
CA GLN A 1069 9.09 32.24 -59.44
C GLN A 1069 8.53 32.89 -58.16
N LEU A 1070 9.17 32.59 -57.02
CA LEU A 1070 9.00 33.28 -55.73
C LEU A 1070 10.39 33.69 -55.19
N PRO A 1071 10.60 34.93 -54.72
CA PRO A 1071 11.66 35.24 -53.76
C PRO A 1071 11.16 35.25 -52.32
N SER A 1072 11.95 34.61 -51.47
CA SER A 1072 11.86 34.44 -50.02
C SER A 1072 11.79 35.76 -49.23
N GLY A 1073 10.86 35.83 -48.27
CA GLY A 1073 10.67 36.98 -47.37
C GLY A 1073 11.70 37.10 -46.24
N PRO A 1074 11.70 38.21 -45.48
CA PRO A 1074 12.39 38.31 -44.21
C PRO A 1074 11.49 38.00 -43.00
N ARG A 1075 12.16 37.48 -41.98
CA ARG A 1075 11.71 37.03 -40.65
C ARG A 1075 11.01 38.12 -39.82
N LYS A 1076 9.97 37.73 -39.09
CA LYS A 1076 9.95 37.66 -37.62
C LYS A 1076 8.82 36.75 -37.15
#